data_AF-A0A7K2A1Y8-F1
#
_entry.id   AF-A0A7K2A1Y8-F1
#
_cell.length_a   1.000
_cell.length_b   1.000
_cell.length_c   1.000
_cell.angle_alpha   90.00
_cell.angle_beta   90.00
_cell.angle_gamma   90.00
#
_symmetry.space_group_name_H-M   'P 1'
#
loop_
_entity.id
_entity.type
_entity.pdbx_description
1 polymer ?
#
loop_
_entity_poly.entity_id
_entity_poly.type
_entity_poly.pdbx_seq_one_letter_code
_entity_poly.pdbx_strand_id
1 'polypeptide(L)'
;MIASMLAVAGSSIALGQEAADCEVTDLGTLGSFFDRVLEAEGRWTTEDCDSRFRAGSDAHTYRFEVADAGRVRIGLTSPETDSYLYLLTEDGRRISDNDDGGAGLDARVERDLTPGVYLVEATTVGGRDRGPADFTLTISRVEGCDFVHLGTLEPGVDLTAEGSWSLETCGSRFASAHPAHSYSFNLAEAARVRVDLESDTGDPVLSLASLEHGIIGANDDGGAIRNARIEQYLLPGVYLIDATTYLERDRQPLQADFTLTVHLVDETAQQQEPRLKIEKVSAPAEVVAGDPFTVHFRIGNLGGGELPDDGSQTFIYVVGPRVFDLLDPVSGIWDAGVAYHTGDETASASSTAIDDITPFEATFYKHGPQWIFVGVVAEDADEDEIGFHGIWHNLMVLSSPAFHPVDVQVGSSEYTVSAEADAEGEVTTTVTPVADPDAEVDPQVQMQAIYTAGVLTQILHGVFERPALSGLSEDSDPQRVNVADPSSSSLIRAFGQQYAASLSASGLIDGWRAGEAINPNAIEELWLDAASAASSHYASMAADWRSLLDRAEGQPELSFEDAVTVHSQVAYAESIVAPAVAVGDIITAARSADGGWEDPGVWAMMAAQSGCRAGEDSLSEALEAAGADNIDELLALDSYLRLARPVHGLAVDQALCAAAAADAALWRFLQRLSIDGSAELREMLGLTPQTAPPVTPAAAPEPHRLQIVVRLADDGRLEYGVEMAGGERILPPNRFLPADAAIGHWHMSGEVEVDGGAIGKIRARHVAGGRTEVSFRDAEGEVITPDIAFLPADAAAGVWYRSSEIEVPAASLDSEDSAGE
;
A
#
# COMPACT_ATOMS: atom_id res chain seq x y z
N MET A 1 44.59 -6.46 -43.34
CA MET A 1 45.77 -7.33 -43.10
C MET A 1 45.93 -7.41 -41.60
N ILE A 2 45.57 -8.55 -40.97
CA ILE A 2 46.50 -9.56 -40.40
C ILE A 2 47.42 -8.94 -39.32
N ALA A 3 47.64 -9.44 -38.10
CA ALA A 3 47.08 -10.48 -37.22
C ALA A 3 47.94 -10.46 -35.93
N SER A 4 47.45 -11.09 -34.87
CA SER A 4 48.21 -11.83 -33.83
C SER A 4 48.80 -11.10 -32.61
N MET A 5 48.29 -11.49 -31.43
CA MET A 5 49.04 -11.90 -30.21
C MET A 5 48.07 -12.77 -29.38
N LEU A 6 48.13 -14.11 -29.47
CA LEU A 6 48.81 -15.05 -28.57
C LEU A 6 48.73 -14.71 -27.06
N ALA A 7 47.91 -15.48 -26.33
CA ALA A 7 48.11 -15.79 -24.92
C ALA A 7 47.99 -17.31 -24.72
N VAL A 8 49.01 -17.86 -24.07
CA VAL A 8 49.25 -19.28 -23.80
C VAL A 8 48.51 -19.67 -22.51
N ALA A 9 47.65 -20.68 -22.57
CA ALA A 9 47.15 -21.39 -21.39
C ALA A 9 47.76 -22.80 -21.38
N GLY A 10 48.57 -23.09 -20.36
CA GLY A 10 49.11 -24.41 -20.06
C GLY A 10 48.24 -25.11 -19.03
N SER A 11 47.77 -26.30 -19.39
CA SER A 11 46.91 -27.21 -18.64
C SER A 11 47.59 -27.85 -17.42
N SER A 12 46.81 -28.16 -16.38
CA SER A 12 46.95 -29.40 -15.60
C SER A 12 45.61 -29.77 -14.93
N ILE A 13 44.69 -30.38 -15.68
CA ILE A 13 43.65 -31.25 -15.13
C ILE A 13 43.81 -32.58 -15.87
N ALA A 14 44.08 -33.66 -15.14
CA ALA A 14 43.72 -35.02 -15.54
C ALA A 14 44.12 -36.03 -14.44
N LEU A 15 43.16 -36.36 -13.58
CA LEU A 15 42.84 -37.70 -13.07
C LEU A 15 41.37 -37.54 -12.67
N GLY A 16 40.36 -38.14 -13.28
CA GLY A 16 40.28 -39.40 -14.01
C GLY A 16 38.93 -40.00 -13.62
N GLN A 17 37.86 -39.45 -14.19
CA GLN A 17 36.56 -40.09 -14.31
C GLN A 17 36.27 -40.03 -15.81
N GLU A 18 36.18 -41.20 -16.46
CA GLU A 18 35.52 -41.28 -17.75
C GLU A 18 34.11 -40.72 -17.52
N ALA A 19 33.80 -39.57 -18.13
CA ALA A 19 32.43 -39.09 -18.16
C ALA A 19 31.59 -40.21 -18.78
N ALA A 20 30.55 -40.67 -18.09
CA ALA A 20 29.54 -41.50 -18.71
C ALA A 20 29.12 -40.79 -20.00
N ASP A 21 29.16 -41.49 -21.15
CA ASP A 21 28.58 -40.96 -22.38
C ASP A 21 27.11 -40.68 -22.05
N CYS A 22 26.76 -39.40 -21.92
CA CYS A 22 25.40 -38.98 -21.61
C CYS A 22 24.49 -39.29 -22.79
N GLU A 23 24.05 -40.54 -22.83
CA GLU A 23 23.27 -41.08 -23.93
C GLU A 23 21.91 -40.40 -23.98
N VAL A 24 21.59 -39.83 -25.14
CA VAL A 24 20.26 -39.30 -25.41
C VAL A 24 19.36 -40.45 -25.85
N THR A 25 18.38 -40.80 -25.03
CA THR A 25 17.47 -41.92 -25.31
C THR A 25 16.37 -41.47 -26.28
N ASP A 26 16.17 -42.20 -27.37
CA ASP A 26 15.13 -41.91 -28.37
C ASP A 26 13.80 -42.58 -28.02
N LEU A 27 12.77 -41.77 -27.76
CA LEU A 27 11.41 -42.20 -27.47
C LEU A 27 10.57 -42.37 -28.75
N GLY A 28 11.07 -41.90 -29.89
CA GLY A 28 10.41 -41.98 -31.19
C GLY A 28 9.45 -40.82 -31.47
N THR A 29 8.57 -41.02 -32.45
CA THR A 29 7.71 -39.98 -33.00
C THR A 29 6.34 -39.91 -32.31
N LEU A 30 5.97 -38.74 -31.80
CA LEU A 30 4.61 -38.37 -31.42
C LEU A 30 3.80 -38.11 -32.71
N GLY A 31 2.89 -39.02 -33.02
CA GLY A 31 2.11 -39.02 -34.26
C GLY A 31 0.87 -38.13 -34.22
N SER A 32 0.04 -38.23 -35.26
CA SER A 32 -1.18 -37.44 -35.43
C SER A 32 -2.31 -37.79 -34.45
N PHE A 33 -2.26 -38.97 -33.83
CA PHE A 33 -3.33 -39.52 -32.98
C PHE A 33 -3.09 -39.21 -31.49
N PHE A 34 -4.15 -38.85 -30.77
CA PHE A 34 -4.13 -38.48 -29.35
C PHE A 34 -3.93 -39.67 -28.40
N ASP A 35 -3.97 -40.91 -28.90
CA ASP A 35 -3.86 -42.14 -28.10
C ASP A 35 -2.41 -42.60 -27.88
N ARG A 36 -1.44 -41.98 -28.56
CA ARG A 36 -0.03 -42.33 -28.43
C ARG A 36 0.64 -41.50 -27.34
N VAL A 37 0.99 -42.16 -26.24
CA VAL A 37 1.88 -41.64 -25.18
C VAL A 37 3.28 -42.21 -25.40
N LEU A 38 4.29 -41.36 -25.37
CA LEU A 38 5.69 -41.78 -25.26
C LEU A 38 6.04 -41.79 -23.77
N GLU A 39 6.61 -42.89 -23.29
CA GLU A 39 6.89 -43.06 -21.86
C GLU A 39 8.33 -43.54 -21.67
N ALA A 40 8.93 -43.08 -20.57
CA ALA A 40 10.19 -43.60 -20.07
C ALA A 40 10.15 -43.69 -18.55
N GLU A 41 10.77 -44.73 -18.01
CA GLU A 41 11.05 -44.85 -16.59
C GLU A 41 12.56 -44.75 -16.39
N GLY A 42 12.96 -44.14 -15.27
CA GLY A 42 14.35 -44.01 -14.92
C GLY A 42 14.56 -43.87 -13.43
N ARG A 43 15.82 -43.82 -13.02
CA ARG A 43 16.23 -43.54 -11.66
C ARG A 43 17.36 -42.55 -11.69
N TRP A 44 17.27 -41.49 -10.90
CA TRP A 44 18.40 -40.61 -10.67
C TRP A 44 19.31 -41.20 -9.60
N THR A 45 20.59 -41.26 -9.89
CA THR A 45 21.68 -41.76 -9.05
C THR A 45 22.90 -40.88 -9.27
N THR A 46 23.81 -40.83 -8.31
CA THR A 46 25.05 -40.03 -8.41
C THR A 46 26.03 -40.50 -9.49
N GLU A 47 25.69 -41.58 -10.21
CA GLU A 47 26.45 -42.11 -11.35
C GLU A 47 25.89 -41.63 -12.70
N ASP A 48 24.75 -40.94 -12.69
CA ASP A 48 24.11 -40.39 -13.89
C ASP A 48 24.73 -39.05 -14.32
N CYS A 49 24.26 -38.55 -15.45
CA CYS A 49 24.76 -37.31 -16.04
C CYS A 49 24.42 -36.08 -15.21
N ASP A 50 25.32 -35.11 -15.18
CA ASP A 50 25.02 -33.79 -14.63
C ASP A 50 23.93 -33.10 -15.47
N SER A 51 22.95 -32.47 -14.81
CA SER A 51 22.01 -31.57 -15.47
C SER A 51 22.77 -30.42 -16.15
N ARG A 52 22.31 -30.04 -17.35
CA ARG A 52 22.91 -28.92 -18.11
C ARG A 52 22.58 -27.57 -17.49
N PHE A 53 21.51 -27.50 -16.72
CA PHE A 53 20.94 -26.25 -16.20
C PHE A 53 20.95 -26.17 -14.67
N ARG A 54 21.07 -27.31 -13.97
CA ARG A 54 21.13 -27.36 -12.49
C ARG A 54 22.42 -28.00 -12.01
N ALA A 55 23.37 -27.16 -11.59
CA ALA A 55 24.63 -27.62 -11.04
C ALA A 55 24.40 -28.48 -9.79
N GLY A 56 25.03 -29.67 -9.75
CA GLY A 56 24.88 -30.60 -8.63
C GLY A 56 23.62 -31.48 -8.68
N SER A 57 22.86 -31.47 -9.78
CA SER A 57 21.74 -32.39 -10.01
C SER A 57 22.09 -33.44 -11.06
N ASP A 58 21.56 -34.66 -10.86
CA ASP A 58 21.59 -35.72 -11.85
C ASP A 58 20.44 -35.58 -12.87
N ALA A 59 20.66 -35.98 -14.11
CA ALA A 59 19.71 -35.81 -15.21
C ALA A 59 19.76 -36.92 -16.26
N HIS A 60 18.60 -37.18 -16.86
CA HIS A 60 18.44 -38.03 -18.05
C HIS A 60 17.94 -37.20 -19.22
N THR A 61 18.51 -37.36 -20.41
CA THR A 61 18.05 -36.64 -21.62
C THR A 61 17.36 -37.60 -22.59
N TYR A 62 16.16 -37.23 -23.01
CA TYR A 62 15.35 -37.95 -23.97
C TYR A 62 15.17 -37.12 -25.24
N ARG A 63 15.02 -37.77 -26.39
CA ARG A 63 14.63 -37.15 -27.66
C ARG A 63 13.31 -37.70 -28.16
N PHE A 64 12.51 -36.85 -28.77
CA PHE A 64 11.27 -37.23 -29.45
C PHE A 64 11.03 -36.36 -30.68
N GLU A 65 10.26 -36.88 -31.63
CA GLU A 65 9.87 -36.16 -32.85
C GLU A 65 8.39 -35.81 -32.79
N VAL A 66 8.02 -34.58 -33.11
CA VAL A 66 6.64 -34.14 -33.30
C VAL A 66 6.32 -34.21 -34.80
N ALA A 67 5.37 -35.04 -35.21
CA ALA A 67 5.03 -35.21 -36.63
C ALA A 67 4.10 -34.10 -37.16
N ASP A 68 3.16 -33.65 -36.34
CA ASP A 68 2.16 -32.63 -36.69
C ASP A 68 2.18 -31.51 -35.65
N ALA A 69 1.80 -30.29 -36.04
CA ALA A 69 1.67 -29.21 -35.08
C ALA A 69 0.57 -29.51 -34.05
N GLY A 70 0.76 -29.14 -32.78
CA GLY A 70 -0.28 -29.22 -31.77
C GLY A 70 0.22 -29.04 -30.34
N ARG A 71 -0.73 -29.00 -29.40
CA ARG A 71 -0.46 -28.91 -27.96
C ARG A 71 0.13 -30.21 -27.42
N VAL A 72 1.36 -30.17 -26.92
CA VAL A 72 2.06 -31.30 -26.31
C VAL A 72 2.16 -31.09 -24.80
N ARG A 73 1.86 -32.13 -24.01
CA ARG A 73 2.07 -32.21 -22.57
C ARG A 73 3.23 -33.16 -22.29
N ILE A 74 4.15 -32.69 -21.44
CA ILE A 74 5.30 -33.42 -20.95
C ILE A 74 5.15 -33.45 -19.44
N GLY A 75 4.96 -34.62 -18.86
CA GLY A 75 4.85 -34.82 -17.42
C GLY A 75 6.04 -35.63 -16.90
N LEU A 76 6.62 -35.19 -15.79
CA LEU A 76 7.65 -35.91 -15.08
C LEU A 76 7.18 -36.10 -13.64
N THR A 77 7.00 -37.36 -13.24
CA THR A 77 6.47 -37.72 -11.93
C THR A 77 7.51 -38.48 -11.13
N SER A 78 7.60 -38.18 -9.83
CA SER A 78 8.43 -38.94 -8.92
C SER A 78 7.78 -39.06 -7.53
N PRO A 79 7.59 -40.29 -7.01
CA PRO A 79 6.97 -40.49 -5.69
C PRO A 79 7.89 -40.16 -4.52
N GLU A 80 9.19 -40.00 -4.77
CA GLU A 80 10.23 -39.90 -3.73
C GLU A 80 10.86 -38.50 -3.65
N THR A 81 10.73 -37.70 -4.70
CA THR A 81 11.40 -36.40 -4.79
C THR A 81 10.74 -35.43 -5.76
N ASP A 82 11.02 -34.15 -5.52
CA ASP A 82 10.58 -33.01 -6.30
C ASP A 82 11.25 -32.97 -7.68
N SER A 83 10.43 -33.14 -8.70
CA SER A 83 10.87 -33.34 -10.07
C SER A 83 11.07 -32.00 -10.77
N TYR A 84 11.97 -31.95 -11.76
CA TYR A 84 12.21 -30.74 -12.52
C TYR A 84 12.48 -31.13 -13.98
N LEU A 85 11.80 -30.49 -14.93
CA LEU A 85 11.95 -30.83 -16.34
C LEU A 85 12.31 -29.62 -17.19
N TYR A 86 13.16 -29.84 -18.20
CA TYR A 86 13.45 -28.86 -19.25
C TYR A 86 13.03 -29.41 -20.61
N LEU A 87 12.22 -28.66 -21.35
CA LEU A 87 11.95 -28.87 -22.77
C LEU A 87 12.93 -28.03 -23.60
N LEU A 88 13.62 -28.68 -24.54
CA LEU A 88 14.67 -28.07 -25.35
C LEU A 88 14.42 -28.28 -26.85
N THR A 89 14.98 -27.40 -27.66
CA THR A 89 15.16 -27.61 -29.10
C THR A 89 16.18 -28.71 -29.37
N GLU A 90 16.24 -29.21 -30.61
CA GLU A 90 17.22 -30.24 -31.02
C GLU A 90 18.69 -29.81 -30.77
N ASP A 91 19.01 -28.51 -30.90
CA ASP A 91 20.33 -27.95 -30.61
C ASP A 91 20.59 -27.71 -29.11
N GLY A 92 19.66 -28.11 -28.23
CA GLY A 92 19.82 -28.08 -26.77
C GLY A 92 19.47 -26.75 -26.11
N ARG A 93 18.86 -25.81 -26.83
CA ARG A 93 18.42 -24.53 -26.27
C ARG A 93 17.09 -24.69 -25.54
N ARG A 94 16.97 -24.08 -24.36
CA ARG A 94 15.77 -24.11 -23.53
C ARG A 94 14.57 -23.46 -24.22
N ILE A 95 13.45 -24.18 -24.28
CA ILE A 95 12.13 -23.70 -24.72
C ILE A 95 11.28 -23.36 -23.49
N SER A 96 11.21 -24.28 -22.54
CA SER A 96 10.40 -24.15 -21.32
C SER A 96 10.92 -25.09 -20.24
N ASP A 97 10.56 -24.81 -19.01
CA ASP A 97 10.92 -25.59 -17.83
C ASP A 97 9.87 -25.43 -16.75
N ASN A 98 9.77 -26.42 -15.86
CA ASN A 98 8.84 -26.41 -14.73
C ASN A 98 9.20 -27.53 -13.73
N ASP A 99 8.87 -27.33 -12.46
CA ASP A 99 9.02 -28.25 -11.33
C ASP A 99 7.70 -28.68 -10.66
N ASP A 100 6.66 -27.86 -10.73
CA ASP A 100 5.46 -28.00 -9.87
C ASP A 100 4.13 -27.77 -10.63
N GLY A 101 4.15 -27.87 -11.95
CA GLY A 101 2.97 -27.68 -12.81
C GLY A 101 2.09 -28.91 -12.95
N GLY A 102 2.53 -30.06 -12.41
CA GLY A 102 1.83 -31.34 -12.35
C GLY A 102 1.05 -31.51 -11.06
N ALA A 103 0.71 -32.77 -10.70
CA ALA A 103 0.03 -33.03 -9.44
C ALA A 103 1.05 -33.05 -8.29
N GLY A 104 0.97 -32.11 -7.35
CA GLY A 104 1.91 -32.06 -6.23
C GLY A 104 3.28 -31.52 -6.66
N LEU A 105 4.37 -32.23 -6.33
CA LEU A 105 5.75 -31.83 -6.69
C LEU A 105 6.21 -32.41 -8.05
N ASP A 106 5.22 -32.71 -8.90
CA ASP A 106 5.46 -33.25 -10.23
C ASP A 106 5.59 -32.10 -11.23
N ALA A 107 6.51 -32.24 -12.18
CA ALA A 107 6.78 -31.25 -13.19
C ALA A 107 5.88 -31.48 -14.41
N ARG A 108 5.33 -30.40 -14.97
CA ARG A 108 4.52 -30.46 -16.20
C ARG A 108 4.81 -29.26 -17.08
N VAL A 109 5.14 -29.54 -18.34
CA VAL A 109 5.23 -28.53 -19.40
C VAL A 109 4.17 -28.80 -20.44
N GLU A 110 3.42 -27.76 -20.81
CA GLU A 110 2.53 -27.78 -21.96
C GLU A 110 2.90 -26.70 -22.96
N ARG A 111 3.18 -27.10 -24.21
CA ARG A 111 3.57 -26.17 -25.28
C ARG A 111 2.94 -26.54 -26.62
N ASP A 112 2.58 -25.53 -27.39
CA ASP A 112 2.29 -25.71 -28.81
C ASP A 112 3.60 -25.95 -29.55
N LEU A 113 3.81 -27.16 -30.07
CA LEU A 113 5.01 -27.55 -30.81
C LEU A 113 4.70 -27.69 -32.29
N THR A 114 5.63 -27.24 -33.13
CA THR A 114 5.60 -27.44 -34.58
C THR A 114 6.27 -28.78 -34.94
N PRO A 115 6.07 -29.29 -36.16
CA PRO A 115 6.77 -30.50 -36.59
C PRO A 115 8.29 -30.34 -36.49
N GLY A 116 8.96 -31.28 -35.83
CA GLY A 116 10.40 -31.19 -35.55
C GLY A 116 10.87 -32.12 -34.44
N VAL A 117 12.19 -32.11 -34.18
CA VAL A 117 12.83 -32.91 -33.14
C VAL A 117 13.07 -32.04 -31.90
N TYR A 118 12.78 -32.60 -30.73
CA TYR A 118 12.89 -31.94 -29.45
C TYR A 118 13.63 -32.82 -28.44
N LEU A 119 14.18 -32.20 -27.40
CA LEU A 119 14.80 -32.90 -26.28
C LEU A 119 14.06 -32.59 -24.98
N VAL A 120 14.04 -33.54 -24.05
CA VAL A 120 13.59 -33.35 -22.68
C VAL A 120 14.71 -33.73 -21.73
N GLU A 121 15.07 -32.85 -20.81
CA GLU A 121 15.94 -33.18 -19.68
C GLU A 121 15.09 -33.39 -18.43
N ALA A 122 15.15 -34.59 -17.86
CA ALA A 122 14.48 -34.96 -16.61
C ALA A 122 15.48 -34.90 -15.45
N THR A 123 15.26 -33.99 -14.50
CA THR A 123 16.12 -33.76 -13.33
C THR A 123 15.26 -33.45 -12.09
N THR A 124 15.85 -32.87 -11.05
CA THR A 124 15.19 -32.63 -9.75
C THR A 124 15.61 -31.32 -9.10
N VAL A 125 14.72 -30.75 -8.28
CA VAL A 125 14.96 -29.51 -7.52
C VAL A 125 16.10 -29.69 -6.50
N GLY A 126 16.02 -30.75 -5.67
CA GLY A 126 16.90 -31.00 -4.52
C GLY A 126 18.30 -31.56 -4.81
N GLY A 127 18.70 -31.64 -6.08
CA GLY A 127 20.07 -32.05 -6.46
C GLY A 127 20.44 -33.48 -6.07
N ARG A 128 21.74 -33.72 -5.82
CA ARG A 128 22.28 -35.04 -5.40
C ARG A 128 22.05 -35.36 -3.92
N ASP A 129 21.80 -34.35 -3.09
CA ASP A 129 21.74 -34.49 -1.63
C ASP A 129 20.52 -35.28 -1.14
N ARG A 130 19.47 -35.37 -1.97
CA ARG A 130 18.29 -36.22 -1.71
C ARG A 130 18.53 -37.72 -1.83
N GLY A 131 19.64 -38.14 -2.45
CA GLY A 131 19.88 -39.54 -2.77
C GLY A 131 19.02 -40.08 -3.95
N PRO A 132 19.12 -41.39 -4.24
CA PRO A 132 18.53 -41.96 -5.44
C PRO A 132 17.01 -41.96 -5.44
N ALA A 133 16.38 -41.61 -6.57
CA ALA A 133 14.91 -41.64 -6.70
C ALA A 133 14.46 -42.09 -8.10
N ASP A 134 13.38 -42.87 -8.13
CA ASP A 134 12.75 -43.36 -9.36
C ASP A 134 11.79 -42.31 -9.96
N PHE A 135 11.68 -42.26 -11.28
CA PHE A 135 10.79 -41.32 -12.00
C PHE A 135 10.14 -41.95 -13.23
N THR A 136 9.02 -41.34 -13.65
CA THR A 136 8.33 -41.64 -14.91
C THR A 136 8.17 -40.35 -15.72
N LEU A 137 8.64 -40.37 -16.98
CA LEU A 137 8.44 -39.32 -17.97
C LEU A 137 7.34 -39.76 -18.95
N THR A 138 6.38 -38.88 -19.21
CA THR A 138 5.32 -39.07 -20.21
C THR A 138 5.29 -37.89 -21.18
N ILE A 139 5.10 -38.17 -22.47
CA ILE A 139 4.94 -37.16 -23.52
C ILE A 139 3.74 -37.54 -24.36
N SER A 140 2.73 -36.67 -24.41
CA SER A 140 1.49 -36.92 -25.15
C SER A 140 0.98 -35.64 -25.80
N ARG A 141 0.15 -35.80 -26.84
CA ARG A 141 -0.65 -34.68 -27.37
C ARG A 141 -1.90 -34.56 -26.52
N VAL A 142 -2.27 -33.33 -26.15
CA VAL A 142 -3.47 -33.10 -25.35
C VAL A 142 -4.67 -32.83 -26.26
N GLU A 143 -5.70 -33.64 -26.14
CA GLU A 143 -6.98 -33.43 -26.82
C GLU A 143 -7.76 -32.28 -26.15
N GLY A 144 -8.50 -31.51 -26.94
CA GLY A 144 -9.36 -30.43 -26.40
C GLY A 144 -8.63 -29.15 -25.98
N CYS A 145 -7.30 -29.07 -26.16
CA CYS A 145 -6.51 -27.87 -25.88
C CYS A 145 -6.26 -26.96 -27.08
N ASP A 146 -6.76 -27.34 -28.25
CA ASP A 146 -6.76 -26.49 -29.44
C ASP A 146 -7.81 -25.38 -29.30
N PHE A 147 -7.66 -24.31 -30.08
CA PHE A 147 -8.60 -23.21 -30.06
C PHE A 147 -10.00 -23.64 -30.50
N VAL A 148 -10.98 -23.44 -29.62
CA VAL A 148 -12.40 -23.62 -29.97
C VAL A 148 -12.86 -22.38 -30.75
N HIS A 149 -13.28 -22.58 -32.00
CA HIS A 149 -13.76 -21.47 -32.82
C HIS A 149 -15.24 -21.16 -32.51
N LEU A 150 -15.48 -19.99 -31.92
CA LEU A 150 -16.81 -19.52 -31.52
C LEU A 150 -17.66 -19.09 -32.72
N GLY A 151 -17.04 -18.63 -33.81
CA GLY A 151 -17.70 -18.18 -35.03
C GLY A 151 -17.27 -16.79 -35.45
N THR A 152 -18.11 -16.15 -36.26
CA THR A 152 -17.93 -14.75 -36.71
C THR A 152 -18.84 -13.85 -35.90
N LEU A 153 -18.26 -12.81 -35.29
CA LEU A 153 -18.99 -11.80 -34.53
C LEU A 153 -19.66 -10.82 -35.50
N GLU A 154 -20.98 -10.72 -35.41
CA GLU A 154 -21.84 -9.88 -36.27
C GLU A 154 -22.79 -9.04 -35.40
N PRO A 155 -23.30 -7.89 -35.90
CA PRO A 155 -24.25 -7.05 -35.15
C PRO A 155 -25.48 -7.82 -34.65
N GLY A 156 -25.74 -7.76 -33.34
CA GLY A 156 -26.88 -8.41 -32.68
C GLY A 156 -26.70 -9.91 -32.45
N VAL A 157 -25.47 -10.44 -32.56
CA VAL A 157 -25.13 -11.84 -32.26
C VAL A 157 -24.07 -11.86 -31.17
N ASP A 158 -24.40 -12.52 -30.06
CA ASP A 158 -23.44 -12.81 -28.99
C ASP A 158 -22.84 -14.19 -29.23
N LEU A 159 -21.52 -14.29 -29.12
CA LEU A 159 -20.81 -15.57 -29.13
C LEU A 159 -20.57 -15.99 -27.68
N THR A 160 -21.07 -17.16 -27.29
CA THR A 160 -20.95 -17.64 -25.93
C THR A 160 -20.26 -19.00 -25.85
N ALA A 161 -19.58 -19.24 -24.74
CA ALA A 161 -19.06 -20.54 -24.37
C ALA A 161 -19.16 -20.76 -22.87
N GLU A 162 -19.37 -22.01 -22.46
CA GLU A 162 -19.32 -22.43 -21.06
C GLU A 162 -18.16 -23.43 -20.91
N GLY A 163 -17.54 -23.44 -19.73
CA GLY A 163 -16.45 -24.36 -19.43
C GLY A 163 -16.19 -24.49 -17.94
N SER A 164 -15.21 -25.32 -17.59
CA SER A 164 -14.75 -25.45 -16.21
C SER A 164 -13.23 -25.56 -16.10
N TRP A 165 -12.66 -24.82 -15.16
CA TRP A 165 -11.26 -24.97 -14.76
C TRP A 165 -11.15 -26.09 -13.73
N SER A 166 -10.17 -26.96 -13.93
CA SER A 166 -9.84 -28.08 -13.06
C SER A 166 -8.35 -28.40 -13.19
N LEU A 167 -7.83 -29.28 -12.33
CA LEU A 167 -6.45 -29.74 -12.40
C LEU A 167 -6.09 -30.42 -13.75
N GLU A 168 -7.08 -30.96 -14.46
CA GLU A 168 -6.87 -31.64 -15.75
C GLU A 168 -6.98 -30.70 -16.96
N THR A 169 -7.57 -29.51 -16.76
CA THR A 169 -7.75 -28.49 -17.79
C THR A 169 -6.41 -28.13 -18.43
N CYS A 170 -6.41 -27.77 -19.71
CA CYS A 170 -5.22 -27.33 -20.43
C CYS A 170 -4.53 -26.18 -19.68
N GLY A 171 -3.22 -26.00 -19.82
CA GLY A 171 -2.53 -24.83 -19.26
C GLY A 171 -2.88 -23.56 -20.03
N SER A 172 -2.77 -22.39 -19.39
CA SER A 172 -2.77 -21.11 -20.09
C SER A 172 -1.60 -21.02 -21.06
N ARG A 173 -1.83 -20.30 -22.16
CA ARG A 173 -0.79 -19.97 -23.14
C ARG A 173 0.02 -18.75 -22.75
N PHE A 174 -0.46 -17.97 -21.79
CA PHE A 174 0.10 -16.68 -21.39
C PHE A 174 0.53 -16.65 -19.92
N ALA A 175 -0.14 -17.39 -19.04
CA ALA A 175 0.21 -17.56 -17.63
C ALA A 175 0.76 -18.97 -17.36
N SER A 176 1.97 -19.07 -16.78
CA SER A 176 2.54 -20.37 -16.36
C SER A 176 1.70 -20.97 -15.23
N ALA A 177 1.61 -22.30 -15.16
CA ALA A 177 0.92 -23.04 -14.09
C ALA A 177 -0.59 -22.78 -13.93
N HIS A 178 -1.23 -21.96 -14.76
CA HIS A 178 -2.68 -21.69 -14.64
C HIS A 178 -3.48 -22.60 -15.60
N PRO A 179 -4.70 -23.03 -15.22
CA PRO A 179 -5.59 -23.76 -16.11
C PRO A 179 -6.34 -22.80 -17.03
N ALA A 180 -6.50 -23.14 -18.31
CA ALA A 180 -7.18 -22.29 -19.28
C ALA A 180 -7.93 -23.07 -20.35
N HIS A 181 -8.94 -22.39 -20.90
CA HIS A 181 -9.57 -22.75 -22.17
C HIS A 181 -9.22 -21.69 -23.20
N SER A 182 -8.99 -22.11 -24.44
CA SER A 182 -8.61 -21.18 -25.49
C SER A 182 -9.65 -21.16 -26.60
N TYR A 183 -10.08 -19.96 -26.97
CA TYR A 183 -11.13 -19.70 -27.94
C TYR A 183 -10.65 -18.80 -29.06
N SER A 184 -11.34 -18.82 -30.19
CA SER A 184 -11.11 -17.88 -31.28
C SER A 184 -12.41 -17.39 -31.88
N PHE A 185 -12.42 -16.16 -32.37
CA PHE A 185 -13.52 -15.61 -33.14
C PHE A 185 -13.01 -14.78 -34.33
N ASN A 186 -13.85 -14.64 -35.35
CA ASN A 186 -13.59 -13.75 -36.47
C ASN A 186 -14.37 -12.45 -36.26
N LEU A 187 -13.71 -11.32 -36.49
CA LEU A 187 -14.36 -10.01 -36.57
C LEU A 187 -14.42 -9.57 -38.04
N ALA A 188 -15.63 -9.38 -38.57
CA ALA A 188 -15.84 -9.06 -39.98
C ALA A 188 -15.53 -7.60 -40.34
N GLU A 189 -15.86 -6.67 -39.43
CA GLU A 189 -15.71 -5.22 -39.62
C GLU A 189 -15.12 -4.58 -38.36
N ALA A 190 -14.44 -3.44 -38.50
CA ALA A 190 -13.85 -2.76 -37.36
C ALA A 190 -14.95 -2.32 -36.38
N ALA A 191 -14.84 -2.71 -35.12
CA ALA A 191 -15.85 -2.43 -34.12
C ALA A 191 -15.29 -2.49 -32.70
N ARG A 192 -16.04 -1.92 -31.76
CA ARG A 192 -15.80 -2.08 -30.33
C ARG A 192 -16.37 -3.42 -29.88
N VAL A 193 -15.51 -4.28 -29.35
CA VAL A 193 -15.84 -5.63 -28.89
C VAL A 193 -15.66 -5.66 -27.38
N ARG A 194 -16.66 -6.21 -26.68
CA ARG A 194 -16.58 -6.54 -25.26
C ARG A 194 -16.53 -8.06 -25.10
N VAL A 195 -15.64 -8.50 -24.23
CA VAL A 195 -15.43 -9.90 -23.87
C VAL A 195 -15.55 -10.00 -22.36
N ASP A 196 -16.53 -10.76 -21.88
CA ASP A 196 -16.80 -11.01 -20.46
C ASP A 196 -16.48 -12.46 -20.14
N LEU A 197 -15.80 -12.68 -19.01
CA LEU A 197 -15.53 -14.01 -18.46
C LEU A 197 -15.97 -14.02 -17.00
N GLU A 198 -17.02 -14.79 -16.73
CA GLU A 198 -17.75 -14.75 -15.46
C GLU A 198 -17.64 -16.09 -14.73
N SER A 199 -17.45 -16.06 -13.41
CA SER A 199 -17.48 -17.25 -12.55
C SER A 199 -17.95 -16.93 -11.13
N ASP A 200 -18.87 -17.74 -10.59
CA ASP A 200 -19.33 -17.61 -9.20
C ASP A 200 -18.34 -18.17 -8.17
N THR A 201 -17.38 -19.00 -8.61
CA THR A 201 -16.52 -19.79 -7.72
C THR A 201 -15.04 -19.72 -8.05
N GLY A 202 -14.70 -19.41 -9.30
CA GLY A 202 -13.35 -19.10 -9.73
C GLY A 202 -13.08 -17.60 -9.68
N ASP A 203 -11.84 -17.24 -10.01
CA ASP A 203 -11.37 -15.87 -10.08
C ASP A 203 -10.87 -15.61 -11.52
N PRO A 204 -11.76 -15.21 -12.45
CA PRO A 204 -11.47 -15.10 -13.87
C PRO A 204 -10.25 -14.25 -14.25
N VAL A 205 -9.51 -14.68 -15.27
CA VAL A 205 -8.50 -13.85 -15.95
C VAL A 205 -8.67 -14.04 -17.44
N LEU A 206 -8.78 -12.94 -18.16
CA LEU A 206 -9.00 -12.91 -19.58
C LEU A 206 -7.77 -12.34 -20.29
N SER A 207 -7.35 -12.99 -21.37
CA SER A 207 -6.37 -12.46 -22.31
C SER A 207 -6.91 -12.48 -23.73
N LEU A 208 -6.86 -11.34 -24.40
CA LEU A 208 -7.23 -11.18 -25.80
C LEU A 208 -5.96 -10.94 -26.63
N ALA A 209 -5.81 -11.70 -27.72
CA ALA A 209 -4.64 -11.64 -28.58
C ALA A 209 -5.00 -11.66 -30.07
N SER A 210 -4.05 -11.24 -30.90
CA SER A 210 -4.08 -11.40 -32.36
C SER A 210 -2.75 -11.98 -32.84
N LEU A 211 -2.75 -12.63 -34.01
CA LEU A 211 -1.52 -13.18 -34.59
C LEU A 211 -0.49 -12.11 -34.97
N GLU A 212 -0.93 -10.88 -35.25
CA GLU A 212 -0.05 -9.78 -35.66
C GLU A 212 0.57 -9.05 -34.47
N HIS A 213 -0.22 -8.82 -33.42
CA HIS A 213 0.17 -7.95 -32.30
C HIS A 213 0.46 -8.70 -30.99
N GLY A 214 0.30 -10.03 -30.96
CA GLY A 214 0.36 -10.79 -29.71
C GLY A 214 -0.82 -10.44 -28.80
N ILE A 215 -0.58 -10.36 -27.49
CA ILE A 215 -1.59 -9.93 -26.50
C ILE A 215 -1.92 -8.46 -26.75
N ILE A 216 -3.20 -8.16 -26.95
CA ILE A 216 -3.72 -6.81 -27.18
C ILE A 216 -4.53 -6.29 -26.00
N GLY A 217 -4.97 -7.16 -25.09
CA GLY A 217 -5.60 -6.80 -23.83
C GLY A 217 -5.55 -7.97 -22.85
N ALA A 218 -5.47 -7.66 -21.56
CA ALA A 218 -5.61 -8.62 -20.47
C ALA A 218 -6.30 -7.93 -19.29
N ASN A 219 -7.15 -8.65 -18.56
CA ASN A 219 -7.88 -8.14 -17.42
C ASN A 219 -8.36 -9.31 -16.54
N ASP A 220 -8.45 -9.08 -15.23
CA ASP A 220 -8.86 -10.03 -14.21
C ASP A 220 -10.09 -9.54 -13.42
N ASP A 221 -10.14 -8.26 -13.02
CA ASP A 221 -11.25 -7.70 -12.23
C ASP A 221 -11.96 -6.51 -12.93
N GLY A 222 -12.31 -6.66 -14.21
CA GLY A 222 -12.95 -5.60 -15.02
C GLY A 222 -14.47 -5.64 -15.11
N GLY A 223 -15.12 -6.65 -14.55
CA GLY A 223 -16.58 -6.79 -14.42
C GLY A 223 -16.99 -6.96 -12.95
N ALA A 224 -18.29 -7.07 -12.67
CA ALA A 224 -18.80 -7.19 -11.29
C ALA A 224 -18.05 -8.23 -10.43
N ILE A 225 -17.87 -7.89 -9.16
CA ILE A 225 -17.21 -8.68 -8.12
C ILE A 225 -15.71 -8.93 -8.43
N ARG A 226 -15.42 -9.98 -9.20
CA ARG A 226 -14.07 -10.43 -9.61
C ARG A 226 -14.06 -10.97 -11.05
N ASN A 227 -15.07 -10.60 -11.83
CA ASN A 227 -15.18 -11.11 -13.19
C ASN A 227 -14.25 -10.33 -14.11
N ALA A 228 -13.75 -10.97 -15.16
CA ALA A 228 -12.85 -10.34 -16.10
C ALA A 228 -13.62 -9.76 -17.29
N ARG A 229 -13.30 -8.52 -17.68
CA ARG A 229 -13.90 -7.83 -18.82
C ARG A 229 -12.83 -7.12 -19.64
N ILE A 230 -12.82 -7.36 -20.95
CA ILE A 230 -12.02 -6.59 -21.91
C ILE A 230 -12.94 -5.92 -22.91
N GLU A 231 -12.88 -4.59 -22.99
CA GLU A 231 -13.52 -3.81 -24.05
C GLU A 231 -12.48 -3.10 -24.93
N GLN A 232 -12.43 -3.45 -26.22
CA GLN A 232 -11.40 -2.94 -27.13
C GLN A 232 -11.98 -2.60 -28.51
N TYR A 233 -11.49 -1.51 -29.12
CA TYR A 233 -11.74 -1.25 -30.54
C TYR A 233 -10.80 -2.10 -31.40
N LEU A 234 -11.37 -2.99 -32.20
CA LEU A 234 -10.67 -4.03 -32.95
C LEU A 234 -10.85 -3.82 -34.46
N LEU A 235 -9.80 -4.11 -35.23
CA LEU A 235 -9.87 -4.14 -36.69
C LEU A 235 -10.37 -5.51 -37.18
N PRO A 236 -10.86 -5.64 -38.43
CA PRO A 236 -11.26 -6.93 -38.98
C PRO A 236 -10.12 -7.95 -38.90
N GLY A 237 -10.38 -9.15 -38.42
CA GLY A 237 -9.34 -10.14 -38.19
C GLY A 237 -9.78 -11.36 -37.39
N VAL A 238 -8.82 -12.23 -37.09
CA VAL A 238 -8.99 -13.38 -36.21
C VAL A 238 -8.38 -13.05 -34.86
N TYR A 239 -9.17 -13.23 -33.81
CA TYR A 239 -8.76 -12.98 -32.44
C TYR A 239 -8.76 -14.27 -31.65
N LEU A 240 -7.83 -14.33 -30.70
CA LEU A 240 -7.59 -15.45 -29.81
C LEU A 240 -7.91 -15.01 -28.38
N ILE A 241 -8.65 -15.81 -27.65
CA ILE A 241 -8.99 -15.60 -26.25
C ILE A 241 -8.37 -16.73 -25.45
N ASP A 242 -7.70 -16.39 -24.36
CA ASP A 242 -7.31 -17.33 -23.32
C ASP A 242 -8.12 -16.98 -22.07
N ALA A 243 -9.02 -17.90 -21.69
CA ALA A 243 -9.87 -17.80 -20.52
C ALA A 243 -9.23 -18.65 -19.41
N THR A 244 -8.55 -17.97 -18.50
CA THR A 244 -7.80 -18.55 -17.39
C THR A 244 -8.32 -17.97 -16.08
N THR A 245 -7.59 -18.17 -15.00
CA THR A 245 -7.97 -17.73 -13.67
C THR A 245 -6.76 -17.17 -12.89
N TYR A 246 -7.00 -16.35 -11.88
CA TYR A 246 -5.98 -15.60 -11.13
C TYR A 246 -5.07 -16.50 -10.30
N LEU A 247 -5.63 -17.53 -9.66
CA LEU A 247 -4.81 -18.50 -8.93
C LEU A 247 -4.27 -19.58 -9.87
N GLU A 248 -3.07 -20.05 -9.57
CA GLU A 248 -2.48 -21.22 -10.21
C GLU A 248 -3.39 -22.45 -10.07
N ARG A 249 -3.20 -23.41 -10.99
CA ARG A 249 -3.98 -24.66 -11.09
C ARG A 249 -4.19 -25.33 -9.74
N ASP A 250 -3.13 -25.42 -8.95
CA ASP A 250 -3.14 -26.13 -7.67
C ASP A 250 -3.70 -25.29 -6.52
N ARG A 251 -4.00 -24.01 -6.74
CA ARG A 251 -4.62 -23.08 -5.80
C ARG A 251 -6.11 -22.87 -6.06
N GLN A 252 -6.59 -23.19 -7.26
CA GLN A 252 -8.01 -23.13 -7.61
C GLN A 252 -8.87 -24.14 -6.82
N PRO A 253 -10.19 -23.87 -6.69
CA PRO A 253 -11.13 -24.92 -6.35
C PRO A 253 -10.96 -26.13 -7.29
N LEU A 254 -11.23 -27.35 -6.80
CA LEU A 254 -11.16 -28.59 -7.60
C LEU A 254 -11.82 -28.48 -8.98
N GLN A 255 -12.92 -27.72 -9.01
CA GLN A 255 -13.61 -27.32 -10.22
C GLN A 255 -14.20 -25.93 -10.00
N ALA A 256 -14.03 -25.04 -10.98
CA ALA A 256 -14.71 -23.75 -11.06
C ALA A 256 -15.32 -23.60 -12.47
N ASP A 257 -16.63 -23.43 -12.54
CA ASP A 257 -17.35 -23.26 -13.80
C ASP A 257 -17.34 -21.79 -14.22
N PHE A 258 -17.31 -21.53 -15.53
CA PHE A 258 -17.32 -20.16 -16.08
C PHE A 258 -18.20 -20.04 -17.32
N THR A 259 -18.61 -18.80 -17.60
CA THR A 259 -19.25 -18.38 -18.85
C THR A 259 -18.39 -17.33 -19.54
N LEU A 260 -18.11 -17.52 -20.83
CA LEU A 260 -17.45 -16.55 -21.71
C LEU A 260 -18.48 -15.98 -22.68
N THR A 261 -18.57 -14.66 -22.76
CA THR A 261 -19.43 -13.94 -23.72
C THR A 261 -18.62 -12.94 -24.52
N VAL A 262 -18.73 -12.98 -25.85
CA VAL A 262 -18.13 -12.02 -26.77
C VAL A 262 -19.26 -11.34 -27.55
N HIS A 263 -19.35 -10.01 -27.44
CA HIS A 263 -20.40 -9.25 -28.12
C HIS A 263 -19.89 -7.90 -28.64
N LEU A 264 -20.65 -7.33 -29.59
CA LEU A 264 -20.41 -5.98 -30.09
C LEU A 264 -21.05 -4.95 -29.18
N VAL A 265 -20.30 -3.92 -28.84
CA VAL A 265 -20.82 -2.79 -28.06
C VAL A 265 -21.61 -1.87 -29.01
N ASP A 266 -22.85 -1.55 -28.64
CA ASP A 266 -23.64 -0.54 -29.35
C ASP A 266 -23.12 0.86 -28.99
N GLU A 267 -22.27 1.43 -29.85
CA GLU A 267 -21.70 2.76 -29.65
C GLU A 267 -22.75 3.87 -29.51
N THR A 268 -23.97 3.67 -30.02
CA THR A 268 -25.07 4.64 -29.89
C THR A 268 -25.70 4.61 -28.51
N ALA A 269 -25.78 3.42 -27.89
CA ALA A 269 -26.21 3.24 -26.51
C ALA A 269 -25.14 3.75 -25.54
N GLN A 270 -23.86 3.46 -25.80
CA GLN A 270 -22.74 3.91 -24.99
C GLN A 270 -22.57 5.45 -24.97
N GLN A 271 -23.01 6.15 -26.02
CA GLN A 271 -23.07 7.63 -26.04
C GLN A 271 -24.23 8.20 -25.20
N GLN A 272 -25.24 7.38 -24.86
CA GLN A 272 -26.38 7.75 -24.05
C GLN A 272 -26.25 7.32 -22.59
N GLU A 273 -25.19 6.60 -22.24
CA GLU A 273 -24.84 6.21 -20.88
C GLU A 273 -24.05 7.33 -20.18
N PRO A 274 -24.24 7.48 -18.85
CA PRO A 274 -23.48 8.45 -18.08
C PRO A 274 -22.00 8.05 -18.07
N ARG A 275 -21.12 9.04 -18.23
CA ARG A 275 -19.66 8.82 -18.27
C ARG A 275 -18.97 9.79 -17.34
N LEU A 276 -18.53 9.29 -16.20
CA LEU A 276 -17.68 10.06 -15.30
C LEU A 276 -16.34 10.36 -15.95
N LYS A 277 -15.87 11.58 -15.71
CA LYS A 277 -14.57 12.04 -16.14
C LYS A 277 -13.98 12.97 -15.10
N ILE A 278 -12.77 12.67 -14.64
CA ILE A 278 -11.91 13.69 -14.01
C ILE A 278 -11.57 14.73 -15.07
N GLU A 279 -12.08 15.95 -14.90
CA GLU A 279 -11.85 17.05 -15.82
C GLU A 279 -10.58 17.82 -15.50
N LYS A 280 -10.21 17.86 -14.21
CA LYS A 280 -9.03 18.58 -13.72
C LYS A 280 -8.49 17.94 -12.45
N VAL A 281 -7.17 17.86 -12.35
CA VAL A 281 -6.44 17.64 -11.11
C VAL A 281 -5.61 18.90 -10.84
N SER A 282 -5.58 19.33 -9.59
CA SER A 282 -4.83 20.50 -9.13
C SER A 282 -4.06 20.13 -7.87
N ALA A 283 -2.75 20.00 -8.01
CA ALA A 283 -1.80 19.87 -6.92
C ALA A 283 -0.72 20.96 -7.07
N PRO A 284 0.05 21.27 -6.02
CA PRO A 284 1.21 22.14 -6.15
C PRO A 284 2.18 21.57 -7.19
N ALA A 285 2.77 22.46 -8.01
CA ALA A 285 3.78 22.06 -9.00
C ALA A 285 5.07 21.56 -8.33
N GLU A 286 5.35 22.07 -7.12
CA GLU A 286 6.49 21.71 -6.28
C GLU A 286 5.99 21.49 -4.86
N VAL A 287 6.48 20.43 -4.21
CA VAL A 287 6.22 20.10 -2.79
C VAL A 287 7.54 19.72 -2.13
N VAL A 288 7.63 19.74 -0.80
CA VAL A 288 8.85 19.36 -0.07
C VAL A 288 8.73 17.94 0.46
N ALA A 289 9.83 17.19 0.43
CA ALA A 289 9.86 15.82 0.95
C ALA A 289 9.50 15.79 2.45
N GLY A 290 8.52 14.97 2.82
CA GLY A 290 7.99 14.83 4.16
C GLY A 290 6.91 15.86 4.53
N ASP A 291 6.64 16.85 3.69
CA ASP A 291 5.54 17.79 3.90
C ASP A 291 4.22 17.27 3.33
N PRO A 292 3.12 17.37 4.09
CA PRO A 292 1.79 17.11 3.56
C PRO A 292 1.38 18.21 2.57
N PHE A 293 0.70 17.83 1.50
CA PHE A 293 0.11 18.75 0.54
C PHE A 293 -1.27 18.26 0.09
N THR A 294 -2.11 19.21 -0.32
CA THR A 294 -3.49 18.92 -0.71
C THR A 294 -3.61 18.71 -2.23
N VAL A 295 -4.33 17.66 -2.62
CA VAL A 295 -4.70 17.34 -4.00
C VAL A 295 -6.19 17.63 -4.21
N HIS A 296 -6.49 18.59 -5.08
CA HIS A 296 -7.85 18.90 -5.50
C HIS A 296 -8.14 18.29 -6.88
N PHE A 297 -9.39 17.95 -7.13
CA PHE A 297 -9.82 17.36 -8.39
C PHE A 297 -11.26 17.77 -8.74
N ARG A 298 -11.61 17.66 -10.02
CA ARG A 298 -12.94 17.96 -10.56
C ARG A 298 -13.43 16.79 -11.37
N ILE A 299 -14.63 16.30 -11.08
CA ILE A 299 -15.30 15.23 -11.84
C ILE A 299 -16.53 15.83 -12.54
N GLY A 300 -16.80 15.37 -13.76
CA GLY A 300 -18.00 15.71 -14.51
C GLY A 300 -18.55 14.50 -15.26
N ASN A 301 -19.82 14.56 -15.65
CA ASN A 301 -20.43 13.57 -16.53
C ASN A 301 -20.40 14.09 -17.98
N LEU A 302 -19.64 13.44 -18.86
CA LEU A 302 -19.57 13.78 -20.29
C LEU A 302 -20.41 12.85 -21.19
N GLY A 303 -21.11 11.88 -20.60
CA GLY A 303 -22.01 10.97 -21.28
C GLY A 303 -23.38 11.61 -21.60
N GLY A 304 -24.23 10.87 -22.29
CA GLY A 304 -25.66 11.15 -22.30
C GLY A 304 -26.31 10.60 -21.03
N GLY A 305 -27.45 11.12 -20.60
CA GLY A 305 -28.20 10.56 -19.46
C GLY A 305 -27.74 11.03 -18.07
N GLU A 306 -28.58 10.74 -17.08
CA GLU A 306 -28.31 10.98 -15.65
C GLU A 306 -27.60 9.75 -15.07
N LEU A 307 -26.72 9.95 -14.09
CA LEU A 307 -26.16 8.83 -13.33
C LEU A 307 -27.29 8.13 -12.56
N PRO A 308 -27.30 6.79 -12.43
CA PRO A 308 -28.39 6.10 -11.77
C PRO A 308 -28.49 6.47 -10.28
N ASP A 309 -29.71 6.63 -9.78
CA ASP A 309 -30.04 6.89 -8.36
C ASP A 309 -30.61 5.61 -7.71
N ASP A 310 -29.99 4.46 -7.99
CA ASP A 310 -30.46 3.12 -7.64
C ASP A 310 -29.60 2.39 -6.59
N GLY A 311 -28.62 3.10 -6.02
CA GLY A 311 -27.59 2.51 -5.15
C GLY A 311 -26.20 2.44 -5.79
N SER A 312 -26.06 2.94 -7.02
CA SER A 312 -24.77 3.15 -7.70
C SER A 312 -23.78 3.97 -6.86
N GLN A 313 -22.54 3.50 -6.75
CA GLN A 313 -21.47 4.10 -5.97
C GLN A 313 -20.36 4.67 -6.85
N THR A 314 -19.69 5.72 -6.40
CA THR A 314 -18.48 6.24 -7.04
C THR A 314 -17.32 6.19 -6.07
N PHE A 315 -16.19 5.66 -6.53
CA PHE A 315 -14.93 5.53 -5.82
C PHE A 315 -13.90 6.45 -6.44
N ILE A 316 -13.16 7.17 -5.60
CA ILE A 316 -12.01 7.97 -6.02
C ILE A 316 -10.78 7.47 -5.28
N TYR A 317 -9.68 7.32 -6.01
CA TYR A 317 -8.42 6.90 -5.45
C TYR A 317 -7.26 7.71 -6.04
N VAL A 318 -6.19 7.82 -5.25
CA VAL A 318 -4.95 8.49 -5.65
C VAL A 318 -3.80 7.48 -5.56
N VAL A 319 -2.98 7.39 -6.60
CA VAL A 319 -1.80 6.51 -6.64
C VAL A 319 -0.55 7.33 -6.92
N GLY A 320 0.55 7.00 -6.24
CA GLY A 320 1.88 7.54 -6.50
C GLY A 320 2.87 6.46 -7.00
N PRO A 321 4.09 6.86 -7.43
CA PRO A 321 5.12 5.99 -8.01
C PRO A 321 5.66 4.89 -7.12
N ARG A 322 5.49 5.01 -5.80
CA ARG A 322 5.67 3.90 -4.87
C ARG A 322 4.29 3.46 -4.41
N VAL A 323 3.83 2.36 -4.98
CA VAL A 323 2.62 1.66 -4.53
C VAL A 323 2.86 1.33 -3.04
N PHE A 324 1.96 1.83 -2.16
CA PHE A 324 1.94 1.69 -0.69
C PHE A 324 2.63 2.74 0.22
N ASP A 325 3.12 3.89 -0.26
CA ASP A 325 3.55 4.99 0.66
C ASP A 325 2.38 5.92 1.09
N LEU A 326 1.15 5.66 0.65
CA LEU A 326 -0.06 6.32 1.19
C LEU A 326 -0.49 5.58 2.45
N LEU A 327 -0.37 6.25 3.60
CA LEU A 327 -0.75 5.69 4.90
C LEU A 327 -2.26 5.48 5.10
N ASP A 328 -3.10 5.73 4.09
CA ASP A 328 -4.43 5.13 3.93
C ASP A 328 -4.94 5.45 2.51
N PRO A 329 -5.41 4.48 1.70
CA PRO A 329 -6.27 4.81 0.56
C PRO A 329 -7.56 5.40 1.13
N VAL A 330 -7.66 6.73 1.19
CA VAL A 330 -8.91 7.37 1.59
C VAL A 330 -9.87 7.30 0.41
N SER A 331 -10.55 6.16 0.28
CA SER A 331 -11.70 6.00 -0.60
C SER A 331 -12.89 6.76 -0.02
N GLY A 332 -13.42 7.74 -0.75
CA GLY A 332 -14.77 8.21 -0.51
C GLY A 332 -15.75 7.40 -1.35
N ILE A 333 -16.87 6.99 -0.75
CA ILE A 333 -18.00 6.37 -1.44
C ILE A 333 -19.10 7.43 -1.52
N TRP A 334 -19.56 7.74 -2.73
CA TRP A 334 -20.68 8.65 -2.96
C TRP A 334 -21.74 8.01 -3.86
N ASP A 335 -23.00 8.39 -3.67
CA ASP A 335 -24.07 7.99 -4.59
C ASP A 335 -23.82 8.65 -5.96
N ALA A 336 -23.74 7.84 -7.02
CA ALA A 336 -23.43 8.31 -8.36
C ALA A 336 -24.49 9.31 -8.88
N GLY A 337 -25.74 9.21 -8.42
CA GLY A 337 -26.90 9.97 -8.90
C GLY A 337 -26.93 11.48 -8.62
N VAL A 338 -25.96 12.05 -7.88
CA VAL A 338 -25.99 13.48 -7.51
C VAL A 338 -24.86 14.25 -8.20
N ALA A 339 -25.20 15.29 -8.97
CA ALA A 339 -24.23 16.09 -9.72
C ALA A 339 -23.44 17.04 -8.80
N TYR A 340 -22.15 16.76 -8.58
CA TYR A 340 -21.29 17.44 -7.60
C TYR A 340 -20.11 18.19 -8.23
N HIS A 341 -19.87 19.45 -7.82
CA HIS A 341 -18.69 20.28 -8.18
C HIS A 341 -18.14 21.08 -6.99
N THR A 342 -16.82 21.20 -6.90
CA THR A 342 -16.10 22.02 -5.91
C THR A 342 -16.21 23.53 -6.21
N GLY A 343 -16.53 24.35 -5.19
CA GLY A 343 -16.23 25.78 -5.05
C GLY A 343 -16.67 26.77 -6.16
N ASP A 344 -17.29 27.89 -5.76
CA ASP A 344 -17.88 28.93 -6.63
C ASP A 344 -16.96 29.52 -7.71
N GLU A 345 -15.64 29.40 -7.62
CA GLU A 345 -14.71 30.02 -8.57
C GLU A 345 -14.50 29.23 -9.89
N THR A 346 -14.95 27.96 -9.99
CA THR A 346 -14.62 27.10 -11.15
C THR A 346 -15.78 26.34 -11.80
N ALA A 347 -17.03 26.70 -11.49
CA ALA A 347 -18.22 26.06 -12.06
C ALA A 347 -18.35 26.27 -13.59
N SER A 348 -18.70 25.21 -14.32
CA SER A 348 -19.12 25.30 -15.73
C SER A 348 -20.64 25.40 -15.85
N ALA A 349 -21.15 25.80 -17.02
CA ALA A 349 -22.57 26.00 -17.26
C ALA A 349 -23.44 24.72 -17.26
N SER A 350 -22.84 23.52 -17.19
CA SER A 350 -23.53 22.22 -17.21
C SER A 350 -23.54 21.50 -15.86
N SER A 351 -23.15 22.19 -14.78
CA SER A 351 -22.83 21.57 -13.50
C SER A 351 -23.25 22.41 -12.29
N THR A 352 -23.89 21.80 -11.30
CA THR A 352 -24.21 22.41 -9.99
C THR A 352 -23.10 22.15 -8.97
N ALA A 353 -22.69 23.18 -8.21
CA ALA A 353 -21.67 23.08 -7.17
C ALA A 353 -22.26 22.64 -5.82
N ILE A 354 -21.53 21.79 -5.09
CA ILE A 354 -21.82 21.38 -3.70
C ILE A 354 -20.49 21.09 -3.00
N ASP A 355 -20.39 21.46 -1.73
CA ASP A 355 -19.17 21.49 -0.91
C ASP A 355 -18.73 20.12 -0.31
N ASP A 356 -19.24 18.99 -0.82
CA ASP A 356 -19.21 17.69 -0.11
C ASP A 356 -18.07 16.73 -0.48
N ILE A 357 -17.16 17.08 -1.40
CA ILE A 357 -15.99 16.25 -1.70
C ILE A 357 -14.73 16.89 -1.11
N THR A 358 -14.27 16.34 0.02
CA THR A 358 -13.05 16.77 0.69
C THR A 358 -11.81 16.51 -0.18
N PRO A 359 -10.90 17.49 -0.33
CA PRO A 359 -9.60 17.27 -0.95
C PRO A 359 -8.78 16.19 -0.22
N PHE A 360 -7.87 15.52 -0.95
CA PHE A 360 -6.97 14.54 -0.34
C PHE A 360 -5.69 15.18 0.17
N GLU A 361 -5.13 14.66 1.26
CA GLU A 361 -3.78 15.00 1.72
C GLU A 361 -2.81 13.89 1.30
N ALA A 362 -1.67 14.26 0.74
CA ALA A 362 -0.61 13.35 0.33
C ALA A 362 0.73 13.82 0.89
N THR A 363 1.65 12.88 1.14
CA THR A 363 3.02 13.17 1.58
C THR A 363 3.99 12.30 0.78
N PHE A 364 5.05 12.89 0.24
CA PHE A 364 6.12 12.15 -0.43
C PHE A 364 7.41 12.27 0.37
N TYR A 365 8.09 11.14 0.62
CA TYR A 365 9.35 11.14 1.37
C TYR A 365 10.61 11.11 0.48
N LYS A 366 10.45 10.88 -0.83
CA LYS A 366 11.55 10.85 -1.79
C LYS A 366 11.49 12.07 -2.72
N HIS A 367 12.59 12.82 -2.80
CA HIS A 367 12.72 13.94 -3.73
C HIS A 367 12.85 13.48 -5.19
N GLY A 368 12.70 14.45 -6.10
CA GLY A 368 12.78 14.33 -7.55
C GLY A 368 11.43 14.35 -8.26
N PRO A 369 11.44 14.20 -9.60
CA PRO A 369 10.22 14.18 -10.40
C PRO A 369 9.32 13.03 -9.96
N GLN A 370 8.12 13.37 -9.49
CA GLN A 370 7.09 12.41 -9.11
C GLN A 370 5.82 12.63 -9.94
N TRP A 371 4.90 11.69 -9.81
CA TRP A 371 3.58 11.80 -10.38
C TRP A 371 2.54 11.38 -9.36
N ILE A 372 1.32 11.90 -9.52
CA ILE A 372 0.13 11.37 -8.90
C ILE A 372 -0.84 10.97 -10.00
N PHE A 373 -1.51 9.85 -9.81
CA PHE A 373 -2.63 9.42 -10.61
C PHE A 373 -3.88 9.60 -9.77
N VAL A 374 -4.85 10.36 -10.27
CA VAL A 374 -6.18 10.43 -9.66
C VAL A 374 -7.11 9.62 -10.54
N GLY A 375 -7.76 8.61 -9.96
CA GLY A 375 -8.73 7.74 -10.62
C GLY A 375 -10.12 7.92 -10.02
N VAL A 376 -11.15 7.83 -10.88
CA VAL A 376 -12.56 7.73 -10.49
C VAL A 376 -13.17 6.51 -11.16
N VAL A 377 -13.89 5.70 -10.39
CA VAL A 377 -14.66 4.53 -10.84
C VAL A 377 -16.09 4.75 -10.38
N ALA A 378 -17.07 4.59 -11.27
CA ALA A 378 -18.47 4.44 -10.89
C ALA A 378 -18.88 2.99 -11.05
N GLU A 379 -19.62 2.48 -10.09
CA GLU A 379 -20.23 1.16 -10.05
C GLU A 379 -21.74 1.32 -9.87
N ASP A 380 -22.53 0.39 -10.40
CA ASP A 380 -23.97 0.34 -10.15
C ASP A 380 -24.31 -0.38 -8.84
N ALA A 381 -25.61 -0.57 -8.57
CA ALA A 381 -26.06 -1.23 -7.35
C ALA A 381 -25.66 -2.72 -7.24
N ASP A 382 -25.23 -3.33 -8.35
CA ASP A 382 -24.77 -4.71 -8.44
C ASP A 382 -23.22 -4.81 -8.48
N GLU A 383 -22.52 -3.70 -8.16
CA GLU A 383 -21.04 -3.56 -8.21
C GLU A 383 -20.45 -3.69 -9.62
N ASP A 384 -21.24 -3.49 -10.68
CA ASP A 384 -20.76 -3.46 -12.06
C ASP A 384 -20.18 -2.07 -12.39
N GLU A 385 -18.94 -2.01 -12.89
CA GLU A 385 -18.33 -0.74 -13.33
C GLU A 385 -19.18 -0.08 -14.44
N ILE A 386 -19.79 1.07 -14.13
CA ILE A 386 -20.46 1.99 -15.06
C ILE A 386 -19.42 2.78 -15.86
N GLY A 387 -18.29 3.15 -15.21
CA GLY A 387 -17.15 3.67 -15.94
C GLY A 387 -16.02 4.23 -15.10
N PHE A 388 -14.83 4.14 -15.70
CA PHE A 388 -13.58 4.65 -15.16
C PHE A 388 -13.03 5.87 -15.91
N HIS A 389 -12.42 6.79 -15.17
CA HIS A 389 -11.52 7.80 -15.72
C HIS A 389 -10.34 8.10 -14.81
N GLY A 390 -9.20 8.40 -15.42
CA GLY A 390 -7.97 8.69 -14.69
C GLY A 390 -7.15 9.79 -15.34
N ILE A 391 -6.54 10.63 -14.52
CA ILE A 391 -5.59 11.66 -14.98
C ILE A 391 -4.30 11.61 -14.17
N TRP A 392 -3.19 11.64 -14.89
CA TRP A 392 -1.85 11.82 -14.34
C TRP A 392 -1.54 13.30 -14.16
N HIS A 393 -0.95 13.65 -13.02
CA HIS A 393 -0.42 14.97 -12.73
C HIS A 393 1.02 14.84 -12.25
N ASN A 394 1.94 15.55 -12.90
CA ASN A 394 3.35 15.54 -12.53
C ASN A 394 3.63 16.68 -11.54
N LEU A 395 4.53 16.44 -10.60
CA LEU A 395 5.03 17.44 -9.67
C LEU A 395 6.50 17.17 -9.34
N MET A 396 7.19 18.18 -8.83
CA MET A 396 8.54 18.05 -8.31
C MET A 396 8.50 17.91 -6.79
N VAL A 397 9.12 16.88 -6.24
CA VAL A 397 9.36 16.80 -4.79
C VAL A 397 10.76 17.32 -4.52
N LEU A 398 10.87 18.41 -3.78
CA LEU A 398 12.13 19.02 -3.39
C LEU A 398 12.68 18.34 -2.13
N SER A 399 14.00 18.19 -2.00
CA SER A 399 14.60 17.62 -0.78
C SER A 399 14.54 18.55 0.43
N SER A 400 14.47 19.87 0.20
CA SER A 400 14.21 20.90 1.21
C SER A 400 13.48 22.10 0.56
N PRO A 401 12.99 23.10 1.32
CA PRO A 401 12.35 24.28 0.74
C PRO A 401 13.31 25.11 -0.12
N ALA A 402 12.92 25.40 -1.37
CA ALA A 402 13.62 26.35 -2.23
C ALA A 402 13.05 27.77 -2.03
N PHE A 403 13.92 28.78 -2.10
CA PHE A 403 13.51 30.18 -2.00
C PHE A 403 14.54 31.10 -2.67
N HIS A 404 14.03 32.24 -3.16
CA HIS A 404 14.89 33.28 -3.73
C HIS A 404 15.90 33.79 -2.68
N PRO A 405 17.10 34.21 -3.10
CA PRO A 405 18.10 34.75 -2.18
C PRO A 405 17.52 35.83 -1.28
N VAL A 406 17.72 35.68 0.03
CA VAL A 406 17.33 36.63 1.08
C VAL A 406 18.57 37.00 1.89
N ASP A 407 18.67 38.27 2.28
CA ASP A 407 19.70 38.70 3.19
C ASP A 407 19.24 38.42 4.64
N VAL A 408 20.17 38.17 5.55
CA VAL A 408 19.87 37.97 6.97
C VAL A 408 21.01 38.48 7.80
N GLN A 409 20.71 38.87 9.04
CA GLN A 409 21.72 39.35 9.97
C GLN A 409 22.03 38.31 11.06
N VAL A 410 23.30 37.92 11.19
CA VAL A 410 23.78 37.09 12.29
C VAL A 410 24.89 37.85 13.04
N GLY A 411 24.59 38.23 14.28
CA GLY A 411 25.45 39.13 15.06
C GLY A 411 25.57 40.51 14.40
N SER A 412 26.80 40.92 14.07
CA SER A 412 27.06 42.21 13.40
C SER A 412 27.32 42.09 11.90
N SER A 413 27.14 40.90 11.33
CA SER A 413 27.46 40.60 9.94
C SER A 413 26.21 40.23 9.15
N GLU A 414 26.21 40.59 7.87
CA GLU A 414 25.13 40.31 6.92
C GLU A 414 25.52 39.15 6.01
N TYR A 415 24.56 38.25 5.74
CA TYR A 415 24.73 37.08 4.90
C TYR A 415 23.56 36.98 3.93
N THR A 416 23.83 36.65 2.68
CA THR A 416 22.82 36.22 1.72
C THR A 416 22.67 34.72 1.83
N VAL A 417 21.43 34.24 1.98
CA VAL A 417 21.06 32.83 1.99
C VAL A 417 20.21 32.55 0.76
N SER A 418 20.59 31.55 -0.03
CA SER A 418 19.78 31.07 -1.14
C SER A 418 19.56 29.56 -1.02
N ALA A 419 18.42 29.08 -1.49
CA ALA A 419 18.13 27.66 -1.60
C ALA A 419 17.60 27.39 -3.01
N GLU A 420 18.40 26.69 -3.82
CA GLU A 420 18.09 26.41 -5.22
C GLU A 420 17.95 24.90 -5.43
N ALA A 421 16.86 24.51 -6.10
CA ALA A 421 16.63 23.15 -6.56
C ALA A 421 17.37 22.89 -7.87
N ASP A 422 18.01 21.73 -8.01
CA ASP A 422 18.46 21.24 -9.29
C ASP A 422 17.32 20.57 -10.09
N ALA A 423 17.65 20.00 -11.26
CA ALA A 423 16.66 19.35 -12.12
C ALA A 423 16.12 18.04 -11.53
N GLU A 424 16.83 17.48 -10.56
CA GLU A 424 16.53 16.25 -9.83
C GLU A 424 15.78 16.54 -8.52
N GLY A 425 15.43 17.80 -8.23
CA GLY A 425 14.72 18.21 -7.03
C GLY A 425 15.58 18.21 -5.77
N GLU A 426 16.90 18.05 -5.89
CA GLU A 426 17.81 18.22 -4.76
C GLU A 426 18.05 19.71 -4.54
N VAL A 427 17.77 20.20 -3.33
CA VAL A 427 17.92 21.60 -2.97
C VAL A 427 19.24 21.82 -2.25
N THR A 428 20.06 22.72 -2.79
CA THR A 428 21.31 23.15 -2.17
C THR A 428 21.12 24.52 -1.54
N THR A 429 21.30 24.60 -0.22
CA THR A 429 21.31 25.88 0.50
C THR A 429 22.73 26.45 0.58
N THR A 430 22.91 27.71 0.16
CA THR A 430 24.20 28.41 0.22
C THR A 430 24.09 29.64 1.11
N VAL A 431 25.16 29.93 1.87
CA VAL A 431 25.27 31.10 2.74
C VAL A 431 26.54 31.84 2.37
N THR A 432 26.41 33.11 1.97
CA THR A 432 27.54 33.94 1.54
C THR A 432 27.56 35.27 2.30
N PRO A 433 28.70 35.69 2.87
CA PRO A 433 28.79 37.01 3.51
C PRO A 433 28.59 38.13 2.50
N VAL A 434 27.74 39.11 2.81
CA VAL A 434 27.45 40.25 1.91
C VAL A 434 28.70 41.10 1.67
N ALA A 435 29.53 41.27 2.71
CA ALA A 435 30.73 42.10 2.64
C ALA A 435 31.89 41.45 1.86
N ASP A 436 31.96 40.12 1.85
CA ASP A 436 33.01 39.34 1.19
C ASP A 436 32.46 37.96 0.79
N PRO A 437 31.90 37.82 -0.43
CA PRO A 437 31.25 36.58 -0.87
C PRO A 437 32.18 35.36 -0.94
N ASP A 438 33.50 35.57 -0.98
CA ASP A 438 34.49 34.50 -1.06
C ASP A 438 35.00 34.06 0.33
N ALA A 439 34.56 34.71 1.41
CA ALA A 439 34.98 34.38 2.76
C ALA A 439 34.31 33.10 3.29
N GLU A 440 35.10 32.28 3.99
CA GLU A 440 34.60 31.07 4.66
C GLU A 440 33.67 31.44 5.82
N VAL A 441 32.49 30.81 5.88
CA VAL A 441 31.48 31.04 6.91
C VAL A 441 31.65 29.99 8.00
N ASP A 442 31.65 30.44 9.26
CA ASP A 442 31.65 29.53 10.40
C ASP A 442 30.41 28.62 10.38
N PRO A 443 30.53 27.30 10.60
CA PRO A 443 29.38 26.39 10.51
C PRO A 443 28.22 26.75 11.44
N GLN A 444 28.48 27.29 12.63
CA GLN A 444 27.42 27.71 13.54
C GLN A 444 26.68 28.93 12.98
N VAL A 445 27.41 29.89 12.43
CA VAL A 445 26.85 31.07 11.77
C VAL A 445 26.05 30.67 10.53
N GLN A 446 26.53 29.68 9.77
CA GLN A 446 25.81 29.14 8.61
C GLN A 446 24.44 28.58 9.03
N MET A 447 24.38 27.75 10.09
CA MET A 447 23.12 27.19 10.58
C MET A 447 22.17 28.28 11.11
N GLN A 448 22.70 29.30 11.79
CA GLN A 448 21.91 30.45 12.24
C GLN A 448 21.32 31.24 11.06
N ALA A 449 22.13 31.51 10.03
CA ALA A 449 21.67 32.20 8.84
C ALA A 449 20.58 31.41 8.09
N ILE A 450 20.75 30.09 7.94
CA ILE A 450 19.74 29.21 7.30
C ILE A 450 18.45 29.20 8.12
N TYR A 451 18.54 29.08 9.45
CA TYR A 451 17.37 29.17 10.33
C TYR A 451 16.64 30.51 10.16
N THR A 452 17.37 31.63 10.18
CA THR A 452 16.81 32.97 10.02
C THR A 452 16.10 33.14 8.67
N ALA A 453 16.73 32.68 7.58
CA ALA A 453 16.14 32.71 6.25
C ALA A 453 14.89 31.82 6.15
N GLY A 454 14.92 30.64 6.78
CA GLY A 454 13.77 29.75 6.87
C GLY A 454 12.61 30.38 7.64
N VAL A 455 12.87 31.04 8.77
CA VAL A 455 11.81 31.75 9.53
C VAL A 455 11.23 32.88 8.69
N LEU A 456 12.06 33.67 8.02
CA LEU A 456 11.59 34.74 7.14
C LEU A 456 10.69 34.20 6.02
N THR A 457 11.17 33.20 5.28
CA THR A 457 10.53 32.73 4.05
C THR A 457 9.39 31.75 4.26
N GLN A 458 9.38 31.00 5.37
CA GLN A 458 8.41 29.91 5.62
C GLN A 458 7.46 30.17 6.80
N ILE A 459 7.80 31.09 7.70
CA ILE A 459 6.99 31.38 8.90
C ILE A 459 6.43 32.80 8.84
N LEU A 460 7.29 33.80 8.65
CA LEU A 460 6.90 35.21 8.64
C LEU A 460 6.19 35.60 7.34
N HIS A 461 6.74 35.20 6.19
CA HIS A 461 6.03 35.28 4.92
C HIS A 461 4.85 34.31 4.95
N GLY A 462 3.64 34.83 4.79
CA GLY A 462 2.43 34.01 4.88
C GLY A 462 1.84 33.88 6.29
N VAL A 463 2.38 34.60 7.29
CA VAL A 463 1.97 34.43 8.70
C VAL A 463 0.48 34.68 8.93
N PHE A 464 -0.14 35.59 8.17
CA PHE A 464 -1.55 35.96 8.32
C PHE A 464 -2.50 35.02 7.56
N GLU A 465 -1.97 34.21 6.64
CA GLU A 465 -2.70 33.20 5.87
C GLU A 465 -2.75 31.85 6.61
N ARG A 466 -2.02 31.71 7.72
CA ARG A 466 -1.99 30.48 8.52
C ARG A 466 -3.40 30.17 9.06
N PRO A 467 -3.92 28.93 8.92
CA PRO A 467 -5.29 28.60 9.29
C PRO A 467 -5.68 28.95 10.74
N ALA A 468 -4.75 28.82 11.69
CA ALA A 468 -4.98 29.14 13.10
C ALA A 468 -5.02 30.66 13.37
N LEU A 469 -4.48 31.50 12.48
CA LEU A 469 -4.29 32.93 12.68
C LEU A 469 -5.18 33.80 11.78
N SER A 470 -5.61 33.29 10.62
CA SER A 470 -6.28 34.07 9.55
C SER A 470 -7.64 34.67 9.93
N GLY A 471 -8.20 34.32 11.09
CA GLY A 471 -9.43 34.88 11.64
C GLY A 471 -9.25 35.77 12.87
N LEU A 472 -8.03 35.92 13.38
CA LEU A 472 -7.78 36.65 14.63
C LEU A 472 -7.79 38.17 14.41
N SER A 473 -8.43 38.90 15.33
CA SER A 473 -8.56 40.36 15.22
C SER A 473 -7.28 41.10 15.61
N GLU A 474 -6.88 42.05 14.77
CA GLU A 474 -5.71 42.90 14.99
C GLU A 474 -6.05 44.29 15.56
N ASP A 475 -7.33 44.60 15.70
CA ASP A 475 -7.82 45.92 16.10
C ASP A 475 -7.84 46.14 17.63
N SER A 476 -7.32 45.18 18.40
CA SER A 476 -7.28 45.23 19.87
C SER A 476 -6.19 46.16 20.40
N ASP A 477 -6.30 46.60 21.66
CA ASP A 477 -5.25 47.40 22.32
C ASP A 477 -4.01 46.51 22.59
N PRO A 478 -2.85 46.77 21.98
CA PRO A 478 -1.74 45.82 21.99
C PRO A 478 -1.09 45.71 23.37
N GLN A 479 -1.01 44.48 23.89
CA GLN A 479 -0.25 44.15 25.09
C GLN A 479 0.91 43.22 24.76
N ARG A 480 2.11 43.51 25.27
CA ARG A 480 3.28 42.68 25.02
C ARG A 480 3.31 41.46 25.93
N VAL A 481 3.57 40.31 25.32
CA VAL A 481 3.93 39.06 25.99
C VAL A 481 5.36 38.69 25.61
N ASN A 482 6.11 38.12 26.56
CA ASN A 482 7.46 37.62 26.30
C ASN A 482 7.43 36.09 26.26
N VAL A 483 7.82 35.53 25.13
CA VAL A 483 7.96 34.09 24.92
C VAL A 483 9.45 33.84 24.70
N ALA A 484 10.05 33.00 25.54
CA ALA A 484 11.50 32.88 25.59
C ALA A 484 12.07 32.21 24.33
N ASP A 485 11.42 31.14 23.91
CA ASP A 485 11.79 30.28 22.78
C ASP A 485 10.53 29.52 22.29
N PRO A 486 10.56 28.90 21.10
CA PRO A 486 9.42 28.19 20.53
C PRO A 486 9.22 26.77 21.09
N SER A 487 9.98 26.35 22.11
CA SER A 487 9.88 24.98 22.63
C SER A 487 8.57 24.70 23.35
N SER A 488 8.19 23.43 23.39
CA SER A 488 7.07 22.94 24.18
C SER A 488 7.19 23.37 25.65
N SER A 489 8.39 23.30 26.22
CA SER A 489 8.64 23.65 27.62
C SER A 489 8.37 25.12 27.94
N SER A 490 8.72 26.02 27.00
CA SER A 490 8.46 27.46 27.09
C SER A 490 6.97 27.76 27.00
N LEU A 491 6.27 27.11 26.06
CA LEU A 491 4.83 27.29 25.85
C LEU A 491 3.98 26.70 26.98
N ILE A 492 4.31 25.49 27.46
CA ILE A 492 3.67 24.85 28.62
C ILE A 492 3.80 25.73 29.87
N ARG A 493 4.99 26.28 30.12
CA ARG A 493 5.21 27.25 31.20
C ARG A 493 4.36 28.51 31.01
N ALA A 494 4.33 29.08 29.81
CA ALA A 494 3.57 30.29 29.52
C ALA A 494 2.06 30.07 29.75
N PHE A 495 1.52 28.93 29.29
CA PHE A 495 0.15 28.55 29.55
C PHE A 495 -0.14 28.40 31.05
N GLY A 496 0.70 27.67 31.79
CA GLY A 496 0.52 27.49 33.24
C GLY A 496 0.51 28.82 34.01
N GLN A 497 1.38 29.76 33.64
CA GLN A 497 1.41 31.10 34.23
C GLN A 497 0.10 31.86 33.99
N GLN A 498 -0.42 31.83 32.76
CA GLN A 498 -1.66 32.53 32.40
C GLN A 498 -2.89 31.89 33.03
N TYR A 499 -2.93 30.57 33.06
CA TYR A 499 -4.02 29.83 33.67
C TYR A 499 -4.11 30.11 35.18
N ALA A 500 -2.99 30.00 35.90
CA ALA A 500 -2.94 30.30 37.33
C ALA A 500 -3.27 31.76 37.64
N ALA A 501 -2.78 32.71 36.83
CA ALA A 501 -3.05 34.13 36.98
C ALA A 501 -4.54 34.46 36.74
N SER A 502 -5.13 33.90 35.68
CA SER A 502 -6.54 34.11 35.33
C SER A 502 -7.48 33.54 36.39
N LEU A 503 -7.22 32.33 36.88
CA LEU A 503 -7.99 31.75 37.97
C LEU A 503 -7.89 32.56 39.26
N SER A 504 -6.69 33.02 39.61
CA SER A 504 -6.49 33.85 40.79
C SER A 504 -7.23 35.19 40.67
N ALA A 505 -7.23 35.82 39.49
CA ALA A 505 -7.93 37.07 39.24
C ALA A 505 -9.46 36.94 39.23
N SER A 506 -9.98 35.76 38.86
CA SER A 506 -11.42 35.51 38.75
C SER A 506 -12.17 35.44 40.09
N GLY A 507 -11.45 35.19 41.20
CA GLY A 507 -12.04 34.95 42.52
C GLY A 507 -12.74 33.58 42.66
N LEU A 508 -12.72 32.73 41.63
CA LEU A 508 -13.36 31.41 41.64
C LEU A 508 -12.80 30.49 42.71
N ILE A 509 -11.49 30.56 42.96
CA ILE A 509 -10.81 29.74 43.98
C ILE A 509 -11.31 30.06 45.39
N ASP A 510 -11.61 31.32 45.69
CA ASP A 510 -12.09 31.73 47.00
C ASP A 510 -13.54 31.30 47.24
N GLY A 511 -14.39 31.41 46.21
CA GLY A 511 -15.77 30.88 46.25
C GLY A 511 -15.80 29.36 46.44
N TRP A 512 -14.95 28.64 45.71
CA TRP A 512 -14.83 27.19 45.84
C TRP A 512 -14.34 26.78 47.23
N ARG A 513 -13.31 27.45 47.78
CA ARG A 513 -12.81 27.23 49.16
C ARG A 513 -13.89 27.51 50.22
N ALA A 514 -14.78 28.47 49.97
CA ALA A 514 -15.92 28.76 50.83
C ALA A 514 -17.06 27.72 50.73
N GLY A 515 -16.93 26.73 49.84
CA GLY A 515 -17.95 25.70 49.59
C GLY A 515 -19.13 26.21 48.76
N GLU A 516 -18.97 27.33 48.05
CA GLU A 516 -19.99 27.90 47.18
C GLU A 516 -20.03 27.14 45.84
N ALA A 517 -21.23 26.91 45.30
CA ALA A 517 -21.36 26.39 43.95
C ALA A 517 -20.94 27.46 42.95
N ILE A 518 -19.99 27.14 42.06
CA ILE A 518 -19.54 28.10 41.04
C ILE A 518 -20.63 28.21 39.97
N ASN A 519 -21.07 29.44 39.70
CA ASN A 519 -22.00 29.72 38.62
C ASN A 519 -21.30 29.40 37.27
N PRO A 520 -21.89 28.55 36.41
CA PRO A 520 -21.34 28.26 35.10
C PRO A 520 -21.05 29.51 34.25
N ASN A 521 -21.83 30.59 34.42
CA ASN A 521 -21.58 31.86 33.73
C ASN A 521 -20.27 32.53 34.19
N ALA A 522 -19.83 32.33 35.43
CA ALA A 522 -18.56 32.88 35.90
C ALA A 522 -17.36 32.17 35.25
N ILE A 523 -17.53 30.91 34.86
CA ILE A 523 -16.53 30.15 34.08
C ILE A 523 -16.49 30.69 32.64
N GLU A 524 -17.65 31.06 32.09
CA GLU A 524 -17.72 31.71 30.77
C GLU A 524 -17.06 33.10 30.79
N GLU A 525 -17.30 33.93 31.82
CA GLU A 525 -16.64 35.24 31.95
C GLU A 525 -15.11 35.09 32.04
N LEU A 526 -14.61 34.11 32.81
CA LEU A 526 -13.17 33.80 32.88
C LEU A 526 -12.56 33.62 31.48
N TRP A 527 -13.23 32.87 30.60
CA TRP A 527 -12.72 32.60 29.26
C TRP A 527 -12.96 33.74 28.27
N LEU A 528 -14.01 34.55 28.43
CA LEU A 528 -14.17 35.79 27.67
C LEU A 528 -13.08 36.81 28.00
N ASP A 529 -12.73 36.94 29.28
CA ASP A 529 -11.61 37.78 29.72
C ASP A 529 -10.27 37.25 29.18
N ALA A 530 -10.07 35.93 29.22
CA ALA A 530 -8.88 35.29 28.65
C ALA A 530 -8.77 35.49 27.13
N ALA A 531 -9.87 35.34 26.39
CA ALA A 531 -9.94 35.58 24.95
C ALA A 531 -9.62 37.03 24.59
N SER A 532 -10.14 37.99 25.37
CA SER A 532 -9.85 39.42 25.20
C SER A 532 -8.35 39.73 25.44
N ALA A 533 -7.76 39.17 26.49
CA ALA A 533 -6.33 39.29 26.76
C ALA A 533 -5.48 38.64 25.65
N ALA A 534 -5.88 37.47 25.17
CA ALA A 534 -5.22 36.76 24.06
C ALA A 534 -5.25 37.59 22.77
N SER A 535 -6.39 38.17 22.39
CA SER A 535 -6.51 39.07 21.24
C SER A 535 -5.62 40.32 21.37
N SER A 536 -5.48 40.86 22.59
CA SER A 536 -4.58 41.98 22.86
C SER A 536 -3.10 41.61 22.70
N HIS A 537 -2.71 40.39 23.10
CA HIS A 537 -1.38 39.86 22.84
C HIS A 537 -1.12 39.66 21.34
N TYR A 538 -2.11 39.10 20.62
CA TYR A 538 -2.02 38.90 19.17
C TYR A 538 -1.84 40.22 18.42
N ALA A 539 -2.63 41.25 18.72
CA ALA A 539 -2.50 42.56 18.08
C ALA A 539 -1.09 43.16 18.24
N SER A 540 -0.43 42.94 19.39
CA SER A 540 0.98 43.35 19.57
C SER A 540 1.92 42.56 18.67
N MET A 541 1.78 41.24 18.60
CA MET A 541 2.64 40.38 17.76
C MET A 541 2.43 40.66 16.27
N ALA A 542 1.18 40.78 15.82
CA ALA A 542 0.83 41.12 14.45
C ALA A 542 1.42 42.47 13.99
N ALA A 543 1.39 43.48 14.87
CA ALA A 543 2.02 44.77 14.60
C ALA A 543 3.56 44.66 14.45
N ASP A 544 4.20 43.84 15.29
CA ASP A 544 5.65 43.58 15.21
C ASP A 544 6.00 42.82 13.92
N TRP A 545 5.21 41.81 13.53
CA TRP A 545 5.40 41.05 12.29
C TRP A 545 5.23 41.92 11.04
N ARG A 546 4.22 42.80 10.99
CA ARG A 546 4.09 43.76 9.88
C ARG A 546 5.27 44.71 9.79
N SER A 547 5.73 45.22 10.92
CA SER A 547 6.92 46.07 10.98
C SER A 547 8.18 45.36 10.49
N LEU A 548 8.30 44.04 10.73
CA LEU A 548 9.39 43.21 10.21
C LEU A 548 9.27 42.99 8.69
N LEU A 549 8.08 42.65 8.20
CA LEU A 549 7.80 42.49 6.76
C LEU A 549 8.09 43.79 5.99
N ASP A 550 7.64 44.95 6.49
CA ASP A 550 7.89 46.26 5.89
C ASP A 550 9.40 46.59 5.84
N ARG A 551 10.19 46.14 6.83
CA ARG A 551 11.64 46.33 6.86
C ARG A 551 12.37 45.46 5.85
N ALA A 552 11.94 44.21 5.69
CA ALA A 552 12.53 43.26 4.75
C ALA A 552 12.49 43.79 3.29
N GLU A 553 11.54 44.65 2.96
CA GLU A 553 11.46 45.28 1.62
C GLU A 553 12.50 46.41 1.38
N GLY A 554 13.29 46.87 2.37
CA GLY A 554 14.13 48.06 2.20
C GLY A 554 15.32 48.35 3.17
N GLN A 555 15.68 47.46 4.07
CA GLN A 555 16.81 47.57 5.04
C GLN A 555 17.52 46.19 5.17
N PRO A 556 18.65 46.06 5.90
CA PRO A 556 19.19 44.74 6.24
C PRO A 556 18.09 43.87 6.82
N GLU A 557 17.87 42.73 6.17
CA GLU A 557 16.80 41.78 6.43
C GLU A 557 16.99 41.05 7.78
N LEU A 558 15.98 40.27 8.18
CA LEU A 558 15.71 39.73 9.52
C LEU A 558 16.98 39.32 10.32
N SER A 559 17.09 39.74 11.59
CA SER A 559 18.15 39.28 12.48
C SER A 559 17.84 37.89 13.06
N PHE A 560 18.88 37.15 13.49
CA PHE A 560 18.69 35.86 14.16
C PHE A 560 17.83 35.98 15.43
N GLU A 561 18.04 37.01 16.24
CA GLU A 561 17.22 37.27 17.43
C GLU A 561 15.77 37.61 17.07
N ASP A 562 15.54 38.38 16.00
CA ASP A 562 14.19 38.65 15.50
C ASP A 562 13.53 37.35 14.99
N ALA A 563 14.27 36.47 14.32
CA ALA A 563 13.75 35.19 13.84
C ALA A 563 13.36 34.25 14.98
N VAL A 564 14.17 34.13 16.04
CA VAL A 564 13.79 33.37 17.25
C VAL A 564 12.54 33.99 17.88
N THR A 565 12.46 35.31 17.96
CA THR A 565 11.29 36.03 18.49
C THR A 565 10.03 35.74 17.67
N VAL A 566 10.10 35.86 16.34
CA VAL A 566 8.98 35.59 15.43
C VAL A 566 8.50 34.16 15.59
N HIS A 567 9.40 33.18 15.53
CA HIS A 567 9.02 31.78 15.66
C HIS A 567 8.37 31.49 17.02
N SER A 568 8.92 32.05 18.10
CA SER A 568 8.35 31.91 19.45
C SER A 568 6.96 32.53 19.55
N GLN A 569 6.78 33.73 18.98
CA GLN A 569 5.50 34.42 18.96
C GLN A 569 4.45 33.69 18.12
N VAL A 570 4.82 33.16 16.96
CA VAL A 570 3.90 32.36 16.11
C VAL A 570 3.50 31.08 16.83
N ALA A 571 4.45 30.34 17.40
CA ALA A 571 4.16 29.13 18.17
C ALA A 571 3.23 29.42 19.35
N TYR A 572 3.44 30.54 20.04
CA TYR A 572 2.57 31.01 21.12
C TYR A 572 1.18 31.44 20.62
N ALA A 573 1.10 32.13 19.48
CA ALA A 573 -0.17 32.54 18.89
C ALA A 573 -1.02 31.31 18.49
N GLU A 574 -0.41 30.32 17.85
CA GLU A 574 -1.10 29.09 17.45
C GLU A 574 -1.46 28.21 18.64
N SER A 575 -0.59 28.13 19.66
CA SER A 575 -0.78 27.19 20.77
C SER A 575 -1.62 27.73 21.93
N ILE A 576 -1.64 29.06 22.15
CA ILE A 576 -2.26 29.66 23.34
C ILE A 576 -3.32 30.69 22.95
N VAL A 577 -3.03 31.58 22.00
CA VAL A 577 -3.97 32.63 21.60
C VAL A 577 -5.16 32.03 20.85
N ALA A 578 -4.91 31.29 19.77
CA ALA A 578 -5.97 30.79 18.90
C ALA A 578 -7.00 29.91 19.65
N PRO A 579 -6.61 28.97 20.53
CA PRO A 579 -7.56 28.21 21.34
C PRO A 579 -8.39 29.09 22.29
N ALA A 580 -7.77 30.08 22.94
CA ALA A 580 -8.48 30.99 23.85
C ALA A 580 -9.52 31.85 23.11
N VAL A 581 -9.17 32.38 21.94
CA VAL A 581 -10.09 33.16 21.09
C VAL A 581 -11.23 32.29 20.56
N ALA A 582 -10.92 31.10 20.03
CA ALA A 582 -11.93 30.16 19.54
C ALA A 582 -12.97 29.80 20.61
N VAL A 583 -12.53 29.58 21.85
CA VAL A 583 -13.42 29.34 22.99
C VAL A 583 -14.26 30.57 23.34
N GLY A 584 -13.68 31.77 23.30
CA GLY A 584 -14.40 33.02 23.47
C GLY A 584 -15.50 33.22 22.42
N ASP A 585 -15.23 32.85 21.17
CA ASP A 585 -16.20 32.90 20.07
C ASP A 585 -17.32 31.88 20.25
N ILE A 586 -17.02 30.65 20.69
CA ILE A 586 -18.02 29.63 21.05
C ILE A 586 -18.94 30.14 22.17
N ILE A 587 -18.38 30.74 23.21
CA ILE A 587 -19.16 31.29 24.34
C ILE A 587 -20.05 32.44 23.86
N THR A 588 -19.51 33.34 23.03
CA THR A 588 -20.28 34.45 22.44
C THR A 588 -21.42 33.92 21.57
N ALA A 589 -21.16 32.93 20.72
CA ALA A 589 -22.15 32.27 19.89
C ALA A 589 -23.25 31.64 20.76
N ALA A 590 -22.88 30.87 21.77
CA ALA A 590 -23.81 30.24 22.71
C ALA A 590 -24.68 31.25 23.46
N ARG A 591 -24.14 32.42 23.83
CA ARG A 591 -24.92 33.49 24.48
C ARG A 591 -25.89 34.19 23.55
N SER A 592 -25.59 34.19 22.24
CA SER A 592 -26.41 34.83 21.22
C SER A 592 -27.46 33.91 20.60
N ALA A 593 -27.26 32.59 20.67
CA ALA A 593 -28.13 31.60 20.07
C ALA A 593 -29.43 31.42 20.87
N ASP A 594 -30.56 31.27 20.16
CA ASP A 594 -31.87 31.02 20.77
C ASP A 594 -31.87 29.69 21.55
N GLY A 595 -31.13 28.67 21.07
CA GLY A 595 -30.94 27.38 21.74
C GLY A 595 -29.84 27.36 22.80
N GLY A 596 -29.11 28.46 23.00
CA GLY A 596 -27.99 28.51 23.92
C GLY A 596 -26.89 27.49 23.58
N TRP A 597 -26.41 26.76 24.60
CA TRP A 597 -25.46 25.66 24.44
C TRP A 597 -26.05 24.40 23.76
N GLU A 598 -27.36 24.33 23.56
CA GLU A 598 -28.03 23.23 22.84
C GLU A 598 -28.26 23.56 21.36
N ASP A 599 -27.84 24.75 20.91
CA ASP A 599 -27.98 25.16 19.52
C ASP A 599 -27.08 24.32 18.59
N PRO A 600 -27.62 23.74 17.50
CA PRO A 600 -26.83 22.91 16.58
C PRO A 600 -25.59 23.61 16.00
N GLY A 601 -25.64 24.94 15.79
CA GLY A 601 -24.51 25.71 15.32
C GLY A 601 -23.37 25.76 16.35
N VAL A 602 -23.70 25.89 17.63
CA VAL A 602 -22.72 25.87 18.74
C VAL A 602 -22.10 24.48 18.88
N TRP A 603 -22.90 23.41 18.73
CA TRP A 603 -22.40 22.04 18.71
C TRP A 603 -21.44 21.79 17.54
N ALA A 604 -21.76 22.30 16.35
CA ALA A 604 -20.88 22.20 15.18
C ALA A 604 -19.55 22.93 15.43
N MET A 605 -19.59 24.12 16.04
CA MET A 605 -18.36 24.85 16.42
C MET A 605 -17.53 24.04 17.42
N MET A 606 -18.12 23.48 18.47
CA MET A 606 -17.40 22.65 19.45
C MET A 606 -16.85 21.35 18.83
N ALA A 607 -17.57 20.74 17.88
CA ALA A 607 -17.12 19.55 17.17
C ALA A 607 -15.92 19.84 16.26
N ALA A 608 -15.89 21.00 15.60
CA ALA A 608 -14.76 21.45 14.79
C ALA A 608 -13.47 21.66 15.60
N GLN A 609 -13.60 21.82 16.93
CA GLN A 609 -12.48 21.97 17.85
C GLN A 609 -11.94 20.63 18.39
N SER A 610 -12.59 19.50 18.07
CA SER A 610 -12.25 18.20 18.67
C SER A 610 -11.04 17.53 18.01
N GLY A 611 -9.96 17.35 18.77
CA GLY A 611 -8.77 16.65 18.28
C GLY A 611 -7.82 16.09 19.33
N CYS A 612 -7.76 16.67 20.54
CA CYS A 612 -6.80 16.19 21.53
C CYS A 612 -7.34 16.29 22.96
N ARG A 613 -7.09 15.24 23.75
CA ARG A 613 -7.23 15.24 25.21
C ARG A 613 -5.84 15.23 25.81
N ALA A 614 -5.49 16.28 26.55
CA ALA A 614 -4.23 16.31 27.27
C ALA A 614 -4.17 15.15 28.28
N GLY A 615 -2.98 14.60 28.51
CA GLY A 615 -2.77 13.56 29.52
C GLY A 615 -3.10 14.08 30.93
N GLU A 616 -3.44 13.18 31.86
CA GLU A 616 -3.92 13.52 33.21
C GLU A 616 -2.97 14.47 33.97
N ASP A 617 -1.65 14.37 33.73
CA ASP A 617 -0.63 15.16 34.43
C ASP A 617 -0.26 16.47 33.72
N SER A 618 -0.75 16.71 32.48
CA SER A 618 -0.27 17.81 31.62
C SER A 618 -0.47 19.19 32.24
N LEU A 619 -1.61 19.40 32.92
CA LEU A 619 -1.87 20.66 33.62
C LEU A 619 -1.00 20.79 34.88
N SER A 620 -0.71 19.69 35.58
CA SER A 620 0.20 19.71 36.73
C SER A 620 1.60 20.12 36.29
N GLU A 621 2.11 19.52 35.22
CA GLU A 621 3.40 19.86 34.63
C GLU A 621 3.46 21.34 34.20
N ALA A 622 2.39 21.87 33.60
CA ALA A 622 2.30 23.28 33.24
C ALA A 622 2.36 24.21 34.46
N LEU A 623 1.63 23.88 35.53
CA LEU A 623 1.62 24.66 36.77
C LEU A 623 2.96 24.58 37.51
N GLU A 624 3.60 23.43 37.53
CA GLU A 624 4.94 23.23 38.10
C GLU A 624 5.99 24.03 37.32
N ALA A 625 5.97 23.93 35.98
CA ALA A 625 6.86 24.68 35.11
C ALA A 625 6.68 26.20 35.26
N ALA A 626 5.44 26.64 35.52
CA ALA A 626 5.09 28.03 35.82
C ALA A 626 5.55 28.50 37.21
N GLY A 627 5.90 27.57 38.12
CA GLY A 627 6.18 27.88 39.52
C GLY A 627 4.93 28.37 40.27
N ALA A 628 3.76 27.83 39.94
CA ALA A 628 2.51 28.23 40.56
C ALA A 628 2.42 27.78 42.04
N ASP A 629 1.83 28.62 42.88
CA ASP A 629 1.52 28.26 44.27
C ASP A 629 0.22 27.45 44.35
N ASN A 630 0.12 26.53 45.31
CA ASN A 630 -1.08 25.72 45.61
C ASN A 630 -1.58 24.87 44.43
N ILE A 631 -0.67 24.21 43.71
CA ILE A 631 -0.95 23.37 42.53
C ILE A 631 -2.08 22.36 42.80
N ASP A 632 -2.05 21.64 43.92
CA ASP A 632 -3.10 20.68 44.29
C ASP A 632 -4.50 21.30 44.34
N GLU A 633 -4.62 22.54 44.81
CA GLU A 633 -5.91 23.25 44.87
C GLU A 633 -6.35 23.73 43.48
N LEU A 634 -5.42 24.16 42.64
CA LEU A 634 -5.71 24.54 41.25
C LEU A 634 -6.19 23.34 40.43
N LEU A 635 -5.56 22.17 40.59
CA LEU A 635 -5.96 20.92 39.92
C LEU A 635 -7.33 20.43 40.40
N ALA A 636 -7.61 20.55 41.71
CA ALA A 636 -8.92 20.21 42.26
C ALA A 636 -10.02 21.15 41.76
N LEU A 637 -9.73 22.45 41.62
CA LEU A 637 -10.65 23.43 41.04
C LEU A 637 -10.87 23.16 39.54
N ASP A 638 -9.81 22.93 38.76
CA ASP A 638 -9.90 22.57 37.34
C ASP A 638 -10.84 21.38 37.10
N SER A 639 -10.66 20.31 37.89
CA SER A 639 -11.54 19.13 37.86
C SER A 639 -13.01 19.49 38.09
N TYR A 640 -13.29 20.43 38.99
CA TYR A 640 -14.64 20.94 39.22
C TYR A 640 -15.15 21.77 38.04
N LEU A 641 -14.33 22.66 37.48
CA LEU A 641 -14.70 23.55 36.37
C LEU A 641 -15.04 22.76 35.10
N ARG A 642 -14.26 21.71 34.79
CA ARG A 642 -14.53 20.78 33.67
C ARG A 642 -15.91 20.12 33.77
N LEU A 643 -16.33 19.76 34.98
CA LEU A 643 -17.67 19.19 35.23
C LEU A 643 -18.77 20.25 35.12
N ALA A 644 -18.51 21.48 35.56
CA ALA A 644 -19.49 22.56 35.56
C ALA A 644 -19.73 23.16 34.17
N ARG A 645 -18.70 23.26 33.33
CA ARG A 645 -18.77 23.76 31.94
C ARG A 645 -17.78 23.02 31.03
N PRO A 646 -18.24 22.12 30.14
CA PRO A 646 -17.37 21.35 29.26
C PRO A 646 -16.42 22.20 28.38
N VAL A 647 -16.84 23.40 27.96
CA VAL A 647 -16.01 24.32 27.17
C VAL A 647 -14.72 24.73 27.90
N HIS A 648 -14.70 24.70 29.24
CA HIS A 648 -13.48 24.94 30.02
C HIS A 648 -12.43 23.85 29.78
N GLY A 649 -12.86 22.58 29.76
CA GLY A 649 -11.95 21.47 29.47
C GLY A 649 -11.41 21.54 28.05
N LEU A 650 -12.26 21.89 27.08
CA LEU A 650 -11.86 22.09 25.69
C LEU A 650 -10.73 23.12 25.56
N ALA A 651 -10.88 24.28 26.22
CA ALA A 651 -9.89 25.36 26.18
C ALA A 651 -8.52 24.94 26.76
N VAL A 652 -8.53 24.26 27.90
CA VAL A 652 -7.31 23.80 28.57
C VAL A 652 -6.62 22.71 27.75
N ASP A 653 -7.38 21.72 27.27
CA ASP A 653 -6.82 20.56 26.58
C ASP A 653 -6.24 20.95 25.22
N GLN A 654 -6.91 21.82 24.47
CA GLN A 654 -6.39 22.31 23.19
C GLN A 654 -5.06 23.06 23.36
N ALA A 655 -4.98 23.97 24.32
CA ALA A 655 -3.77 24.76 24.54
C ALA A 655 -2.59 23.88 24.98
N LEU A 656 -2.83 22.94 25.90
CA LEU A 656 -1.80 22.00 26.37
C LEU A 656 -1.32 21.07 25.24
N CYS A 657 -2.24 20.54 24.43
CA CYS A 657 -1.88 19.68 23.32
C CYS A 657 -1.09 20.41 22.23
N ALA A 658 -1.52 21.61 21.86
CA ALA A 658 -0.81 22.42 20.88
C ALA A 658 0.60 22.79 21.38
N ALA A 659 0.72 23.20 22.64
CA ALA A 659 2.01 23.48 23.27
C ALA A 659 2.91 22.25 23.33
N ALA A 660 2.38 21.07 23.66
CA ALA A 660 3.14 19.81 23.68
C ALA A 660 3.63 19.39 22.29
N ALA A 661 2.87 19.69 21.23
CA ALA A 661 3.24 19.38 19.85
C ALA A 661 4.33 20.31 19.27
N ALA A 662 4.65 21.42 19.94
CA ALA A 662 5.55 22.45 19.42
C ALA A 662 6.97 21.95 19.15
N ASP A 663 7.53 21.07 20.01
CA ASP A 663 8.87 20.51 19.77
C ASP A 663 8.92 19.63 18.52
N ALA A 664 7.86 18.88 18.25
CA ALA A 664 7.76 18.07 17.03
C ALA A 664 7.63 18.95 15.79
N ALA A 665 6.86 20.04 15.86
CA ALA A 665 6.75 21.02 14.78
C ALA A 665 8.09 21.71 14.52
N LEU A 666 8.78 22.14 15.58
CA LEU A 666 10.10 22.76 15.51
C LEU A 666 11.15 21.80 14.94
N TRP A 667 11.15 20.54 15.38
CA TRP A 667 12.06 19.52 14.87
C TRP A 667 11.86 19.28 13.37
N ARG A 668 10.60 19.13 12.92
CA ARG A 668 10.28 19.02 11.49
C ARG A 668 10.74 20.25 10.71
N PHE A 669 10.55 21.45 11.25
CA PHE A 669 11.03 22.68 10.63
C PHE A 669 12.57 22.68 10.44
N LEU A 670 13.33 22.28 11.46
CA LEU A 670 14.79 22.18 11.36
C LEU A 670 15.25 21.08 10.39
N GLN A 671 14.55 19.95 10.37
CA GLN A 671 14.82 18.84 9.46
C GLN A 671 14.62 19.26 8.00
N ARG A 672 13.53 20.01 7.71
CA ARG A 672 13.27 20.55 6.37
C ARG A 672 14.37 21.47 5.88
N LEU A 673 14.97 22.25 6.78
CA LEU A 673 16.09 23.12 6.46
C LEU A 673 17.43 22.40 6.44
N SER A 674 17.47 21.08 6.69
CA SER A 674 18.70 20.27 6.82
C SER A 674 19.69 20.80 7.86
N ILE A 675 19.18 21.37 8.96
CA ILE A 675 19.99 21.94 10.06
C ILE A 675 19.69 21.29 11.43
N ASP A 676 18.89 20.22 11.45
CA ASP A 676 18.52 19.46 12.65
C ASP A 676 19.73 18.81 13.35
N GLY A 677 20.83 18.59 12.63
CA GLY A 677 22.08 18.08 13.20
C GLY A 677 22.75 19.01 14.23
N SER A 678 22.43 20.31 14.25
CA SER A 678 23.08 21.31 15.12
C SER A 678 22.61 21.23 16.57
N ALA A 679 23.45 20.74 17.48
CA ALA A 679 23.13 20.62 18.90
C ALA A 679 23.04 22.01 19.57
N GLU A 680 23.93 22.92 19.21
CA GLU A 680 23.98 24.28 19.74
C GLU A 680 22.76 25.08 19.32
N LEU A 681 22.32 24.98 18.05
CA LEU A 681 21.10 25.65 17.60
C LEU A 681 19.87 25.09 18.32
N ARG A 682 19.79 23.77 18.50
CA ARG A 682 18.70 23.13 19.25
C ARG A 682 18.64 23.62 20.69
N GLU A 683 19.79 23.72 21.37
CA GLU A 683 19.86 24.27 22.74
C GLU A 683 19.38 25.73 22.79
N MET A 684 19.77 26.56 21.82
CA MET A 684 19.32 27.96 21.71
C MET A 684 17.81 28.09 21.48
N LEU A 685 17.19 27.11 20.83
CA LEU A 685 15.75 27.06 20.55
C LEU A 685 14.95 26.32 21.64
N GLY A 686 15.57 25.97 22.76
CA GLY A 686 14.91 25.34 23.90
C GLY A 686 14.65 23.83 23.75
N LEU A 687 15.18 23.18 22.70
CA LEU A 687 15.05 21.73 22.51
C LEU A 687 15.99 20.97 23.45
N THR A 688 15.43 20.15 24.33
CA THR A 688 16.23 19.26 25.18
C THR A 688 16.72 18.03 24.39
N PRO A 689 17.90 17.47 24.70
CA PRO A 689 18.35 16.25 24.03
C PRO A 689 17.38 15.09 24.30
N GLN A 690 16.81 14.49 23.25
CA GLN A 690 16.09 13.22 23.38
C GLN A 690 17.05 12.16 23.91
N THR A 691 16.84 11.72 25.15
CA THR A 691 17.41 10.45 25.60
C THR A 691 16.58 9.35 24.97
N ALA A 692 17.20 8.55 24.08
CA ALA A 692 16.52 7.43 23.47
C ALA A 692 15.93 6.52 24.56
N PRO A 693 14.64 6.12 24.48
CA PRO A 693 14.06 5.24 25.47
C PRO A 693 14.80 3.88 25.45
N PRO A 694 15.01 3.25 26.62
CA PRO A 694 15.62 1.94 26.67
C PRO A 694 14.73 0.93 25.95
N VAL A 695 15.29 0.26 24.94
CA VAL A 695 14.60 -0.82 24.22
C VAL A 695 14.28 -1.94 25.20
N THR A 696 12.99 -2.19 25.41
CA THR A 696 12.51 -3.36 26.18
C THR A 696 12.50 -4.55 25.22
N PRO A 697 13.05 -5.73 25.59
CA PRO A 697 13.00 -6.88 24.69
C PRO A 697 11.54 -7.32 24.48
N ALA A 698 11.16 -7.51 23.22
CA ALA A 698 9.83 -7.95 22.84
C ALA A 698 9.49 -9.30 23.48
N ALA A 699 8.22 -9.49 23.86
CA ALA A 699 7.71 -10.77 24.32
C ALA A 699 7.81 -11.81 23.19
N ALA A 700 8.08 -13.08 23.54
CA ALA A 700 8.12 -14.17 22.57
C ALA A 700 6.74 -14.31 21.87
N PRO A 701 6.71 -14.59 20.55
CA PRO A 701 5.45 -14.73 19.82
C PRO A 701 4.62 -15.92 20.31
N GLU A 702 3.29 -15.77 20.31
CA GLU A 702 2.35 -16.85 20.69
C GLU A 702 2.29 -17.94 19.61
N PRO A 703 2.10 -19.23 19.96
CA PRO A 703 1.96 -20.31 19.00
C PRO A 703 0.66 -20.20 18.18
N HIS A 704 0.70 -20.64 16.93
CA HIS A 704 -0.46 -20.72 16.04
C HIS A 704 -1.35 -21.91 16.41
N ARG A 705 -2.67 -21.70 16.48
CA ARG A 705 -3.67 -22.76 16.69
C ARG A 705 -4.47 -22.99 15.42
N LEU A 706 -4.55 -24.24 14.97
CA LEU A 706 -5.22 -24.60 13.72
C LEU A 706 -5.80 -26.02 13.73
N GLN A 707 -6.75 -26.29 12.82
CA GLN A 707 -7.26 -27.62 12.49
C GLN A 707 -6.92 -27.97 11.05
N ILE A 708 -6.52 -29.21 10.77
CA ILE A 708 -6.39 -29.70 9.40
C ILE A 708 -7.79 -30.00 8.87
N VAL A 709 -8.14 -29.46 7.71
CA VAL A 709 -9.42 -29.69 7.05
C VAL A 709 -9.24 -30.55 5.80
N VAL A 710 -10.17 -31.48 5.53
CA VAL A 710 -10.11 -32.40 4.40
C VAL A 710 -11.49 -32.57 3.78
N ARG A 711 -11.57 -32.63 2.46
CA ARG A 711 -12.81 -32.89 1.70
C ARG A 711 -12.59 -33.92 0.60
N LEU A 712 -13.59 -34.78 0.38
CA LEU A 712 -13.67 -35.71 -0.76
C LEU A 712 -14.35 -35.05 -1.96
N ALA A 713 -13.70 -35.14 -3.12
CA ALA A 713 -14.22 -34.71 -4.40
C ALA A 713 -15.09 -35.80 -5.06
N ASP A 714 -15.95 -35.40 -5.99
CA ASP A 714 -16.79 -36.34 -6.75
C ASP A 714 -15.97 -37.28 -7.64
N ASP A 715 -14.77 -36.87 -8.04
CA ASP A 715 -13.80 -37.67 -8.79
C ASP A 715 -12.93 -38.60 -7.91
N GLY A 716 -13.15 -38.60 -6.59
CA GLY A 716 -12.46 -39.44 -5.61
C GLY A 716 -11.16 -38.86 -5.06
N ARG A 717 -10.70 -37.70 -5.51
CA ARG A 717 -9.53 -37.02 -4.93
C ARG A 717 -9.86 -36.39 -3.58
N LEU A 718 -8.83 -36.20 -2.76
CA LEU A 718 -8.95 -35.50 -1.49
C LEU A 718 -8.23 -34.16 -1.56
N GLU A 719 -8.91 -33.11 -1.13
CA GLU A 719 -8.34 -31.77 -0.93
C GLU A 719 -8.15 -31.53 0.56
N TYR A 720 -7.00 -30.99 0.96
CA TYR A 720 -6.71 -30.67 2.36
C TYR A 720 -6.21 -29.25 2.56
N GLY A 721 -6.40 -28.69 3.76
CA GLY A 721 -5.97 -27.34 4.12
C GLY A 721 -5.89 -27.18 5.62
N VAL A 722 -5.73 -25.94 6.10
CA VAL A 722 -5.86 -25.62 7.52
C VAL A 722 -6.94 -24.58 7.75
N GLU A 723 -7.60 -24.66 8.89
CA GLU A 723 -8.51 -23.64 9.41
C GLU A 723 -7.92 -23.13 10.72
N MET A 724 -7.53 -21.86 10.75
CA MET A 724 -6.96 -21.18 11.90
C MET A 724 -8.04 -21.00 12.98
N ALA A 725 -7.63 -20.88 14.24
CA ALA A 725 -8.57 -20.65 15.36
C ALA A 725 -9.45 -19.38 15.18
N GLY A 726 -8.97 -18.40 14.38
CA GLY A 726 -9.74 -17.22 13.99
C GLY A 726 -10.81 -17.46 12.92
N GLY A 727 -10.92 -18.68 12.38
CA GLY A 727 -11.87 -19.07 11.33
C GLY A 727 -11.35 -18.92 9.90
N GLU A 728 -10.17 -18.33 9.72
CA GLU A 728 -9.52 -18.23 8.41
C GLU A 728 -9.12 -19.61 7.88
N ARG A 729 -9.42 -19.88 6.61
CA ARG A 729 -9.00 -21.12 5.94
C ARG A 729 -7.87 -20.84 4.98
N ILE A 730 -6.77 -21.55 5.15
CA ILE A 730 -5.58 -21.48 4.31
C ILE A 730 -5.48 -22.78 3.51
N LEU A 731 -5.40 -22.63 2.19
CA LEU A 731 -5.24 -23.73 1.24
C LEU A 731 -3.82 -23.67 0.67
N PRO A 732 -2.87 -24.51 1.15
CA PRO A 732 -1.52 -24.49 0.63
C PRO A 732 -1.48 -24.98 -0.83
N PRO A 733 -0.41 -24.66 -1.59
CA PRO A 733 -0.16 -25.33 -2.86
C PRO A 733 0.05 -26.84 -2.66
N ASN A 734 -0.07 -27.64 -3.72
CA ASN A 734 0.15 -29.10 -3.71
C ASN A 734 -0.71 -29.88 -2.71
N ARG A 735 -1.93 -29.39 -2.44
CA ARG A 735 -2.81 -29.88 -1.36
C ARG A 735 -3.76 -31.01 -1.74
N PHE A 736 -3.51 -31.68 -2.85
CA PHE A 736 -4.39 -32.73 -3.37
C PHE A 736 -3.75 -34.10 -3.17
N LEU A 737 -4.56 -35.08 -2.78
CA LEU A 737 -4.17 -36.49 -2.72
C LEU A 737 -4.94 -37.24 -3.81
N PRO A 738 -4.25 -37.86 -4.79
CA PRO A 738 -4.89 -38.63 -5.84
C PRO A 738 -5.76 -39.77 -5.32
N ALA A 739 -6.83 -40.10 -6.07
CA ALA A 739 -7.76 -41.16 -5.71
C ALA A 739 -7.09 -42.56 -5.69
N ASP A 740 -6.07 -42.74 -6.52
CA ASP A 740 -5.28 -43.96 -6.69
C ASP A 740 -3.92 -43.93 -5.97
N ALA A 741 -3.68 -42.93 -5.11
CA ALA A 741 -2.44 -42.81 -4.37
C ALA A 741 -2.11 -44.09 -3.56
N ALA A 742 -0.84 -44.47 -3.56
CA ALA A 742 -0.40 -45.74 -3.00
C ALA A 742 -0.67 -45.82 -1.48
N ILE A 743 -1.28 -46.92 -1.05
CA ILE A 743 -1.61 -47.14 0.37
C ILE A 743 -0.34 -47.12 1.21
N GLY A 744 -0.32 -46.29 2.26
CA GLY A 744 0.78 -46.17 3.22
C GLY A 744 1.83 -45.11 2.88
N HIS A 745 1.79 -44.52 1.69
CA HIS A 745 2.73 -43.48 1.24
C HIS A 745 2.26 -42.08 1.66
N TRP A 746 3.16 -41.28 2.22
CA TRP A 746 2.88 -39.92 2.65
C TRP A 746 3.03 -38.93 1.50
N HIS A 747 1.98 -38.16 1.26
CA HIS A 747 2.00 -36.98 0.40
C HIS A 747 2.07 -35.73 1.26
N MET A 748 2.81 -34.72 0.79
CA MET A 748 3.05 -33.46 1.49
C MET A 748 2.41 -32.32 0.69
N SER A 749 1.77 -31.36 1.37
CA SER A 749 1.47 -30.07 0.75
C SER A 749 2.73 -29.24 0.55
N GLY A 750 2.58 -28.13 -0.19
CA GLY A 750 3.46 -26.97 -0.06
C GLY A 750 3.30 -26.27 1.29
N GLU A 751 3.96 -25.12 1.43
CA GLU A 751 4.02 -24.39 2.69
C GLU A 751 2.67 -23.76 3.05
N VAL A 752 2.31 -23.87 4.32
CA VAL A 752 1.25 -23.10 4.94
C VAL A 752 1.90 -21.82 5.45
N GLU A 753 1.50 -20.70 4.86
CA GLU A 753 2.03 -19.38 5.19
C GLU A 753 1.01 -18.58 6.00
N VAL A 754 1.49 -17.91 7.06
CA VAL A 754 0.71 -17.00 7.92
C VAL A 754 1.52 -15.72 8.08
N ASP A 755 0.91 -14.56 7.86
CA ASP A 755 1.55 -13.24 7.97
C ASP A 755 2.85 -13.10 7.14
N GLY A 756 2.93 -13.81 6.00
CA GLY A 756 4.09 -13.82 5.10
C GLY A 756 5.24 -14.75 5.52
N GLY A 757 5.05 -15.58 6.56
CA GLY A 757 6.02 -16.58 7.01
C GLY A 757 5.47 -18.01 6.93
N ALA A 758 6.31 -18.97 6.50
CA ALA A 758 5.96 -20.39 6.46
C ALA A 758 5.95 -21.01 7.87
N ILE A 759 4.82 -21.62 8.26
CA ILE A 759 4.67 -22.28 9.57
C ILE A 759 4.75 -23.82 9.49
N GLY A 760 4.68 -24.40 8.29
CA GLY A 760 4.83 -25.84 8.09
C GLY A 760 4.09 -26.39 6.86
N LYS A 761 3.90 -27.72 6.81
CA LYS A 761 3.30 -28.48 5.70
C LYS A 761 2.34 -29.55 6.21
N ILE A 762 1.26 -29.78 5.48
CA ILE A 762 0.29 -30.85 5.75
C ILE A 762 0.81 -32.16 5.16
N ARG A 763 0.57 -33.29 5.83
CA ARG A 763 0.89 -34.64 5.36
C ARG A 763 -0.37 -35.46 5.30
N ALA A 764 -0.62 -36.16 4.19
CA ALA A 764 -1.78 -37.02 4.02
C ALA A 764 -1.40 -38.39 3.44
N ARG A 765 -2.10 -39.46 3.82
CA ARG A 765 -1.96 -40.79 3.20
C ARG A 765 -3.22 -41.64 3.25
N HIS A 766 -3.40 -42.49 2.25
CA HIS A 766 -4.37 -43.59 2.33
C HIS A 766 -3.86 -44.69 3.27
N VAL A 767 -4.71 -45.18 4.17
CA VAL A 767 -4.41 -46.32 5.04
C VAL A 767 -5.30 -47.52 4.73
N ALA A 768 -4.87 -48.71 5.15
CA ALA A 768 -5.63 -49.95 4.94
C ALA A 768 -7.07 -49.82 5.50
N GLY A 769 -8.06 -50.14 4.67
CA GLY A 769 -9.49 -50.01 4.99
C GLY A 769 -10.17 -48.74 4.46
N GLY A 770 -9.51 -47.96 3.59
CA GLY A 770 -10.13 -46.83 2.87
C GLY A 770 -10.26 -45.54 3.66
N ARG A 771 -9.54 -45.41 4.79
CA ARG A 771 -9.45 -44.16 5.55
C ARG A 771 -8.25 -43.35 5.08
N THR A 772 -8.30 -42.04 5.31
CA THR A 772 -7.16 -41.13 5.08
C THR A 772 -6.64 -40.63 6.41
N GLU A 773 -5.32 -40.69 6.61
CA GLU A 773 -4.65 -40.12 7.78
C GLU A 773 -4.00 -38.78 7.41
N VAL A 774 -4.14 -37.77 8.28
CA VAL A 774 -3.52 -36.45 8.15
C VAL A 774 -2.67 -36.08 9.36
N SER A 775 -1.56 -35.38 9.13
CA SER A 775 -0.71 -34.79 10.18
C SER A 775 -0.11 -33.49 9.68
N PHE A 776 0.52 -32.71 10.56
CA PHE A 776 1.23 -31.48 10.22
C PHE A 776 2.72 -31.67 10.47
N ARG A 777 3.57 -31.01 9.70
CA ARG A 777 5.01 -30.93 9.93
C ARG A 777 5.40 -29.46 9.98
N ASP A 778 5.89 -28.99 11.12
CA ASP A 778 6.25 -27.57 11.29
C ASP A 778 7.51 -27.18 10.48
N ALA A 779 7.85 -25.89 10.53
CA ALA A 779 9.00 -25.32 9.82
C ALA A 779 10.34 -25.93 10.28
N GLU A 780 10.44 -26.30 11.56
CA GLU A 780 11.59 -26.97 12.16
C GLU A 780 11.65 -28.48 11.79
N GLY A 781 10.59 -28.99 11.19
CA GLY A 781 10.49 -30.34 10.64
C GLY A 781 9.95 -31.39 11.62
N GLU A 782 9.46 -30.99 12.80
CA GLU A 782 8.77 -31.84 13.77
C GLU A 782 7.35 -32.19 13.27
N VAL A 783 6.93 -33.43 13.50
CA VAL A 783 5.63 -33.94 13.04
C VAL A 783 4.62 -33.88 14.19
N ILE A 784 3.57 -33.09 13.99
CA ILE A 784 2.46 -32.90 14.91
C ILE A 784 1.26 -33.71 14.40
N THR A 785 0.84 -34.71 15.17
CA THR A 785 -0.30 -35.56 14.80
C THR A 785 -1.52 -35.19 15.64
N PRO A 786 -2.63 -34.75 15.02
CA PRO A 786 -3.88 -34.49 15.75
C PRO A 786 -4.40 -35.75 16.46
N ASP A 787 -5.06 -35.58 17.61
CA ASP A 787 -5.78 -36.67 18.31
C ASP A 787 -6.85 -37.31 17.41
N ILE A 788 -7.53 -36.51 16.59
CA ILE A 788 -8.43 -36.98 15.52
C ILE A 788 -7.80 -36.62 14.18
N ALA A 789 -7.15 -37.60 13.56
CA ALA A 789 -6.30 -37.40 12.39
C ALA A 789 -6.86 -38.07 11.11
N PHE A 790 -8.15 -38.43 11.07
CA PHE A 790 -8.66 -39.30 9.99
C PHE A 790 -9.94 -38.82 9.33
N LEU A 791 -10.00 -38.97 8.01
CA LEU A 791 -11.24 -38.95 7.24
C LEU A 791 -11.93 -40.33 7.30
N PRO A 792 -13.25 -40.42 7.59
CA PRO A 792 -13.99 -41.67 7.54
C PRO A 792 -14.00 -42.28 6.13
N ALA A 793 -14.04 -43.62 6.04
CA ALA A 793 -14.09 -44.33 4.76
C ALA A 793 -15.43 -44.14 3.99
N ASP A 794 -16.45 -43.61 4.67
CA ASP A 794 -17.78 -43.29 4.15
C ASP A 794 -18.05 -41.78 4.12
N ALA A 795 -17.00 -40.96 4.03
CA ALA A 795 -17.11 -39.51 3.91
C ALA A 795 -17.98 -39.10 2.70
N ALA A 796 -18.86 -38.13 2.91
CA ALA A 796 -19.68 -37.57 1.83
C ALA A 796 -18.84 -36.64 0.96
N ALA A 797 -18.98 -36.76 -0.36
CA ALA A 797 -18.36 -35.84 -1.29
C ALA A 797 -18.87 -34.41 -1.05
N GLY A 798 -17.99 -33.41 -1.22
CA GLY A 798 -18.32 -32.00 -1.05
C GLY A 798 -18.23 -31.46 0.39
N VAL A 799 -18.11 -32.32 1.41
CA VAL A 799 -18.14 -31.90 2.82
C VAL A 799 -16.73 -31.76 3.39
N TRP A 800 -16.46 -30.63 4.07
CA TRP A 800 -15.22 -30.40 4.82
C TRP A 800 -15.29 -31.05 6.21
N TYR A 801 -14.38 -31.99 6.44
CA TYR A 801 -14.12 -32.64 7.73
C TYR A 801 -12.92 -31.99 8.41
N ARG A 802 -12.91 -31.94 9.74
CA ARG A 802 -11.85 -31.28 10.53
C ARG A 802 -11.15 -32.28 11.44
N SER A 803 -9.83 -32.13 11.58
CA SER A 803 -9.06 -32.79 12.64
C SER A 803 -9.38 -32.18 14.01
N SER A 804 -8.84 -32.75 15.08
CA SER A 804 -8.70 -32.01 16.33
C SER A 804 -7.74 -30.82 16.14
N GLU A 805 -7.89 -29.79 16.97
CA GLU A 805 -6.97 -28.64 17.01
C GLU A 805 -5.55 -29.09 17.37
N ILE A 806 -4.55 -28.42 16.79
CA ILE A 806 -3.14 -28.57 17.07
C ILE A 806 -2.49 -27.20 17.28
N GLU A 807 -1.40 -27.17 18.06
CA GLU A 807 -0.57 -25.99 18.30
C GLU A 807 0.74 -26.10 17.50
N VAL A 808 1.08 -25.07 16.74
CA VAL A 808 2.30 -24.95 15.94
C VAL A 808 3.12 -23.76 16.48
N PRO A 809 4.40 -23.93 16.82
CA PRO A 809 5.25 -22.82 17.29
C PRO A 809 5.32 -21.68 16.26
N ALA A 810 5.36 -20.43 16.72
CA ALA A 810 5.67 -19.29 15.85
C ALA A 810 7.18 -19.28 15.56
N ALA A 811 7.56 -19.16 14.29
CA ALA A 811 8.97 -19.13 13.88
C ALA A 811 9.70 -17.98 14.58
N SER A 812 10.83 -18.25 15.22
CA SER A 812 11.74 -17.21 15.69
C SER A 812 12.41 -16.58 14.47
N LEU A 813 12.10 -15.32 14.17
CA LEU A 813 12.92 -14.51 13.27
C LEU A 813 14.27 -14.28 13.94
N ASP A 814 15.18 -15.24 13.83
CA ASP A 814 16.57 -15.03 14.20
C ASP A 814 17.16 -14.02 13.22
N SER A 815 17.46 -12.84 13.75
CA SER A 815 18.05 -11.69 13.07
C SER A 815 19.52 -11.93 12.69
N GLU A 816 19.81 -12.92 11.84
CA GLU A 816 21.18 -13.21 11.39
C GLU A 816 21.55 -12.72 9.98
N ASP A 817 20.68 -12.00 9.26
CA ASP A 817 20.99 -11.51 7.90
C ASP A 817 21.35 -10.01 7.78
N SER A 818 21.75 -9.35 8.88
CA SER A 818 22.29 -7.97 8.84
C SER A 818 23.81 -7.87 9.06
N ALA A 819 24.53 -8.98 8.92
CA ALA A 819 25.99 -9.00 9.04
C ALA A 819 26.67 -9.76 7.90
N GLY A 820 26.54 -9.27 6.67
CA GLY A 820 27.51 -9.54 5.61
C GLY A 820 26.99 -9.49 4.17
N GLU A 821 26.98 -8.32 3.55
CA GLU A 821 27.78 -7.97 2.35
C GLU A 821 27.63 -6.48 2.01
#